data_AF-A0A7V6SNN1-F1
#
_entry.id   AF-A0A7V6SNN1-F1
#
_cell.length_a   1.000
_cell.length_b   1.000
_cell.length_c   1.000
_cell.angle_alpha   90.00
_cell.angle_beta   90.00
_cell.angle_gamma   90.00
#
_symmetry.space_group_name_H-M   'P 1'
#
loop_
_entity.id
_entity.type
_entity.pdbx_description
1 polymer ?
#
loop_
_entity_poly.entity_id
_entity_poly.type
_entity_poly.pdbx_seq_one_letter_code
_entity_poly.pdbx_strand_id
1 'polypeptide(L)'
;MTAIPVLAEARTESNTFYYIAAGVLTVLVLIGISMMSKVETSVAGNALGSLSMLLAIALTLWYFDIFDVWLLYVALLVGFLIGIIASIRVKMIEMPEMVGLLNGLGGAASMLSGIMTLIAAKPDETIFSLVTAGLAIFVGSLTFTGSLVAAGKLHKVLPQRPIILKNHQLWTALSLLLSLVTVVLLAIRDVTDNAIAKIILLLGCSILSGVFGIIFSIRVGGADMPITISLLNSFSGVAGSIAGMAIGDPLLVAIGGIVGASGLLLTQIMCRSMNRKLFDILLGKTSVVSIKPKKEEEAPVVEEEEPELPEMAAMPPEEACGCWLRDAESVIIVPGYGMALSQAQSIVKQLMTELEAEGKDVKFAIHPVAGRMPGHMNVLLAEVDIPYDKLYEMQDINDAFKDTDVTIVIGANDVVNPAANTAVGTPIYGMPILDVENSKNLIICNFDKLPGYAGVDNPLYEEGREDKIALMLGDAKATLNTILASFRASGQDATALKDASEVATPEETCGCWLRDAENVIIVPGYGMALSQAQSIVKQLMTELEAEGKDVKFAIHPVAGRMPGHMNVLLAEVDIPYDKLYEMQDINDAFKDTDVTIVIGANDVVNPAANTAVGTPIYGMPILDVENSKNLIICNYDKLPGYAGVDNPLYEEGREDKIALMLGDAKATLNTILTSFRTSGIEAAAPKKASGTMTPVECCKSWLRDAESVIIVPGYGMALSQAQSTVKQLMTELEAAGKDVKFAIHPVAGRMPGHMNVLLAEVDIPYDKLYEMQDINDAFKDIDVTIVIGANDVVNPAANTAVGTPIYGMPILDVENSKNLIICNFDKLPGYAGVDNPLYEEGREDKIALMLGDAKETLTAILKALRS
;
A
#
# COMPACT_ATOMS: atom_id res chain seq x y z
N MET A 1 40.10 -33.35 -11.46
CA MET A 1 40.10 -31.96 -10.94
C MET A 1 41.53 -31.44 -11.03
N THR A 2 41.92 -30.98 -12.21
CA THR A 2 43.27 -30.46 -12.50
C THR A 2 43.11 -29.12 -13.20
N ALA A 3 42.93 -28.08 -12.40
CA ALA A 3 43.09 -26.66 -12.67
C ALA A 3 42.92 -26.04 -11.27
N ILE A 4 43.98 -25.71 -10.55
CA ILE A 4 44.53 -24.36 -10.50
C ILE A 4 45.99 -24.47 -10.05
N PRO A 5 46.95 -24.10 -10.90
CA PRO A 5 48.21 -23.55 -10.42
C PRO A 5 48.50 -22.25 -11.18
N VAL A 6 47.77 -21.18 -10.90
CA VAL A 6 48.09 -19.83 -11.41
C VAL A 6 47.73 -18.79 -10.36
N LEU A 7 48.48 -18.76 -9.25
CA LEU A 7 48.50 -17.63 -8.32
C LEU A 7 49.93 -17.45 -7.82
N ALA A 8 50.84 -17.12 -8.73
CA ALA A 8 52.18 -16.58 -8.43
C ALA A 8 52.91 -16.20 -9.72
N GLU A 9 52.55 -15.07 -10.33
CA GLU A 9 53.48 -14.20 -11.07
C GLU A 9 52.72 -12.91 -11.46
N ALA A 10 52.59 -12.00 -10.49
CA ALA A 10 51.94 -10.72 -10.70
C ALA A 10 52.84 -9.80 -11.55
N ARG A 11 52.29 -9.28 -12.65
CA ARG A 11 52.88 -8.19 -13.44
C ARG A 11 53.15 -6.99 -12.53
N THR A 12 54.41 -6.61 -12.34
CA THR A 12 54.81 -5.50 -11.45
C THR A 12 54.20 -4.15 -11.82
N GLU A 13 54.00 -3.84 -13.11
CA GLU A 13 53.30 -2.60 -13.53
C GLU A 13 51.78 -2.64 -13.33
N SER A 14 51.19 -3.85 -13.29
CA SER A 14 49.75 -4.05 -13.10
C SER A 14 49.29 -3.74 -11.68
N ASN A 15 50.17 -3.90 -10.69
CA ASN A 15 49.87 -3.67 -9.28
C ASN A 15 49.67 -2.19 -8.96
N THR A 16 50.50 -1.31 -9.53
CA THR A 16 50.37 0.14 -9.32
C THR A 16 49.08 0.68 -9.92
N PHE A 17 48.74 0.25 -11.14
CA PHE A 17 47.47 0.63 -11.76
C PHE A 17 46.28 0.14 -10.94
N TYR A 18 46.30 -1.12 -10.48
CA TYR A 18 45.23 -1.67 -9.65
C TYR A 18 45.01 -0.87 -8.37
N TYR A 19 46.07 -0.53 -7.62
CA TYR A 19 45.93 0.25 -6.39
C TYR A 19 45.40 1.67 -6.63
N ILE A 20 45.81 2.32 -7.72
CA ILE A 20 45.28 3.64 -8.10
C ILE A 20 43.80 3.52 -8.46
N ALA A 21 43.44 2.56 -9.32
CA ALA A 21 42.06 2.32 -9.73
C ALA A 21 41.18 1.96 -8.54
N ALA A 22 41.65 1.11 -7.63
CA ALA A 22 40.96 0.75 -6.39
C ALA A 22 40.74 1.98 -5.50
N GLY A 23 41.74 2.85 -5.35
CA GLY A 23 41.62 4.11 -4.61
C GLY A 23 40.59 5.05 -5.22
N VAL A 24 40.59 5.22 -6.54
CA VAL A 24 39.59 6.03 -7.26
C VAL A 24 38.19 5.46 -7.07
N LEU A 25 38.00 4.15 -7.27
CA LEU A 25 36.69 3.50 -7.10
C LEU A 25 36.18 3.63 -5.66
N THR A 26 37.07 3.50 -4.68
CA THR A 26 36.74 3.72 -3.26
C THR A 26 36.22 5.15 -3.01
N VAL A 27 36.88 6.16 -3.59
CA VAL A 27 36.43 7.55 -3.51
C VAL A 27 35.10 7.75 -4.22
N LEU A 28 34.88 7.13 -5.38
CA LEU A 28 33.60 7.21 -6.10
C LEU A 28 32.45 6.59 -5.31
N VAL A 29 32.69 5.45 -4.63
CA VAL A 29 31.71 4.85 -3.71
C VAL A 29 31.39 5.79 -2.54
N LEU A 30 32.41 6.43 -1.94
CA LEU A 30 32.22 7.42 -0.88
C LEU A 30 31.40 8.63 -1.35
N ILE A 31 31.71 9.16 -2.53
CA ILE A 31 30.96 10.26 -3.15
C ILE A 31 29.52 9.82 -3.42
N GLY A 32 29.32 8.61 -3.95
CA GLY A 32 27.99 8.03 -4.17
C GLY A 32 27.17 7.97 -2.88
N ILE A 33 27.75 7.48 -1.78
CA ILE A 33 27.11 7.45 -0.46
C ILE A 33 26.81 8.87 0.05
N SER A 34 27.75 9.80 -0.09
CA SER A 34 27.53 11.20 0.30
C SER A 34 26.45 11.90 -0.55
N MET A 35 26.25 11.49 -1.80
CA MET A 35 25.18 11.98 -2.65
C MET A 35 23.84 11.36 -2.28
N MET A 36 23.82 10.11 -1.84
CA MET A 36 22.62 9.43 -1.31
C MET A 36 22.10 10.05 -0.01
N SER A 37 22.93 10.76 0.76
CA SER A 37 22.47 11.47 1.97
C SER A 37 21.75 12.78 1.66
N LYS A 38 21.63 13.19 0.39
CA LYS A 38 20.90 14.39 -0.04
C LYS A 38 19.85 14.00 -1.07
N VAL A 39 18.61 14.44 -0.87
CA VAL A 39 17.47 14.07 -1.71
C VAL A 39 17.71 14.37 -3.19
N GLU A 40 18.14 15.60 -3.50
CA GLU A 40 18.38 16.09 -4.87
C GLU A 40 19.38 15.23 -5.66
N THR A 41 20.41 14.71 -4.99
CA THR A 41 21.48 13.94 -5.63
C THR A 41 21.35 12.44 -5.41
N SER A 42 20.31 11.96 -4.73
CA SER A 42 20.23 10.59 -4.26
C SER A 42 20.21 9.56 -5.40
N VAL A 43 19.43 9.82 -6.44
CA VAL A 43 19.34 8.96 -7.63
C VAL A 43 20.69 8.89 -8.36
N ALA A 44 21.33 10.04 -8.56
CA ALA A 44 22.65 10.12 -9.18
C ALA A 44 23.73 9.44 -8.31
N GLY A 45 23.64 9.57 -6.99
CA GLY A 45 24.52 8.90 -6.04
C GLY A 45 24.41 7.38 -6.11
N ASN A 46 23.19 6.86 -6.18
CA ASN A 46 22.94 5.43 -6.35
C ASN A 46 23.45 4.90 -7.71
N ALA A 47 23.24 5.67 -8.79
CA ALA A 47 23.77 5.33 -10.11
C ALA A 47 25.31 5.30 -10.11
N LEU A 48 25.96 6.28 -9.47
CA LEU A 48 27.41 6.33 -9.32
C LEU A 48 27.94 5.15 -8.50
N GLY A 49 27.26 4.79 -7.41
CA GLY A 49 27.58 3.61 -6.60
C GLY A 49 27.48 2.31 -7.41
N SER A 50 26.39 2.14 -8.16
CA SER A 50 26.15 0.98 -9.02
C SER A 50 27.22 0.83 -10.11
N LEU A 51 27.57 1.94 -10.78
CA LEU A 51 28.65 1.97 -11.77
C LEU A 51 30.00 1.65 -11.14
N SER A 52 30.30 2.20 -9.96
CA SER A 52 31.56 1.94 -9.25
C SER A 52 31.70 0.46 -8.88
N MET A 53 30.60 -0.19 -8.45
CA MET A 53 30.59 -1.63 -8.16
C MET A 53 30.79 -2.48 -9.42
N LEU A 54 30.15 -2.13 -10.54
CA LEU A 54 30.37 -2.82 -11.81
C LEU A 54 31.84 -2.73 -12.26
N LEU A 55 32.43 -1.53 -12.15
CA LEU A 55 33.84 -1.30 -12.47
C LEU A 55 34.78 -2.03 -11.51
N ALA A 56 34.43 -2.12 -10.21
CA ALA A 56 35.19 -2.91 -9.24
C ALA A 56 35.19 -4.41 -9.60
N ILE A 57 34.05 -4.97 -9.99
CA ILE A 57 33.96 -6.36 -10.46
C ILE A 57 34.87 -6.55 -11.70
N ALA A 58 34.77 -5.66 -12.69
CA ALA A 58 35.58 -5.74 -13.90
C ALA A 58 37.10 -5.61 -13.60
N LEU A 59 37.48 -4.70 -12.69
CA LEU A 59 38.86 -4.52 -12.26
C LEU A 59 39.41 -5.78 -11.57
N THR A 60 38.61 -6.42 -10.71
CA THR A 60 38.97 -7.67 -10.04
C THR A 60 39.13 -8.83 -11.03
N LEU A 61 38.21 -8.96 -12.01
CA LEU A 61 38.31 -9.99 -13.06
C LEU A 61 39.62 -9.86 -13.85
N TRP A 62 39.99 -8.63 -14.17
CA TRP A 62 41.22 -8.32 -14.90
C TRP A 62 42.47 -8.53 -14.07
N TYR A 63 42.50 -8.04 -12.84
CA TYR A 63 43.68 -8.11 -11.99
C TYR A 63 44.08 -9.54 -11.62
N PHE A 64 43.08 -10.40 -11.37
CA PHE A 64 43.31 -11.81 -11.03
C PHE A 64 43.36 -12.74 -12.26
N ASP A 65 43.23 -12.20 -13.48
CA ASP A 65 43.23 -12.97 -14.74
C ASP A 65 42.22 -14.13 -14.76
N ILE A 66 40.98 -13.84 -14.32
CA ILE A 66 39.91 -14.83 -14.13
C ILE A 66 38.77 -14.69 -15.14
N PHE A 67 39.00 -14.00 -16.26
CA PHE A 67 38.00 -13.87 -17.34
C PHE A 67 37.62 -15.20 -17.99
N ASP A 68 38.50 -16.21 -17.96
CA ASP A 68 38.25 -17.51 -18.59
C ASP A 68 37.44 -18.48 -17.70
N VAL A 69 37.13 -18.08 -16.46
CA VAL A 69 36.43 -18.94 -15.50
C VAL A 69 34.92 -18.92 -15.77
N TRP A 70 34.44 -19.68 -16.76
CA TRP A 70 33.03 -19.67 -17.18
C TRP A 70 32.01 -19.92 -16.05
N LEU A 71 32.37 -20.75 -15.06
CA LEU A 71 31.51 -21.05 -13.91
C LEU A 71 31.21 -19.81 -13.06
N LEU A 72 32.13 -18.83 -13.03
CA LEU A 72 31.94 -17.54 -12.35
C LEU A 72 30.77 -16.75 -12.96
N TYR A 73 30.69 -16.69 -14.28
CA TYR A 73 29.62 -15.98 -14.97
C TYR A 73 28.26 -16.64 -14.78
N VAL A 74 28.21 -17.97 -14.72
CA VAL A 74 26.96 -18.69 -14.38
C VAL A 74 26.51 -18.33 -12.96
N ALA A 75 27.42 -18.33 -11.99
CA ALA A 75 27.10 -17.95 -10.62
C ALA A 75 26.66 -16.47 -10.51
N LEU A 76 27.35 -15.55 -11.19
CA LEU A 76 26.99 -14.14 -11.27
C LEU A 76 25.62 -13.94 -11.92
N LEU A 77 25.33 -14.65 -13.01
CA LEU A 77 24.05 -14.59 -13.70
C LEU A 77 22.91 -15.09 -12.81
N VAL A 78 23.09 -16.22 -12.12
CA VAL A 78 22.09 -16.75 -11.19
C VAL A 78 21.85 -15.77 -10.05
N GLY A 79 22.90 -15.24 -9.44
CA GLY A 79 22.78 -14.23 -8.38
C GLY A 79 22.08 -12.94 -8.86
N PHE A 80 22.43 -12.46 -10.04
CA PHE A 80 21.82 -11.30 -10.67
C PHE A 80 20.33 -11.50 -10.97
N LEU A 81 19.95 -12.66 -11.53
CA LEU A 81 18.54 -12.98 -11.79
C LEU A 81 17.72 -13.08 -10.51
N ILE A 82 18.24 -13.76 -9.48
CA ILE A 82 17.57 -13.82 -8.17
C ILE A 82 17.42 -12.41 -7.59
N GLY A 83 18.46 -11.58 -7.66
CA GLY A 83 18.45 -10.21 -7.19
C GLY A 83 17.40 -9.34 -7.90
N ILE A 84 17.34 -9.39 -9.23
CA ILE A 84 16.35 -8.64 -10.02
C ILE A 84 14.94 -9.10 -9.70
N ILE A 85 14.68 -10.41 -9.73
CA ILE A 85 13.36 -10.96 -9.45
C ILE A 85 12.89 -10.55 -8.04
N ALA A 86 13.78 -10.64 -7.06
CA ALA A 86 13.49 -10.21 -5.70
C ALA A 86 13.19 -8.70 -5.63
N SER A 87 14.00 -7.86 -6.28
CA SER A 87 13.81 -6.40 -6.26
C SER A 87 12.50 -5.92 -6.90
N ILE A 88 12.01 -6.62 -7.93
CA ILE A 88 10.77 -6.24 -8.65
C ILE A 88 9.52 -6.75 -7.91
N ARG A 89 9.60 -7.88 -7.21
CA ARG A 89 8.42 -8.51 -6.58
C ARG A 89 8.12 -8.02 -5.16
N VAL A 90 9.09 -7.44 -4.48
CA VAL A 90 8.96 -7.01 -3.08
C VAL A 90 8.12 -5.75 -2.99
N LYS A 91 7.18 -5.72 -2.05
CA LYS A 91 6.37 -4.51 -1.79
C LYS A 91 7.18 -3.49 -0.99
N MET A 92 6.90 -2.20 -1.15
CA MET A 92 7.60 -1.13 -0.41
C MET A 92 7.53 -1.31 1.12
N ILE A 93 6.44 -1.88 1.63
CA ILE A 93 6.27 -2.21 3.07
C ILE A 93 7.17 -3.36 3.57
N GLU A 94 7.67 -4.21 2.67
CA GLU A 94 8.55 -5.38 2.93
C GLU A 94 10.04 -5.03 2.73
N MET A 95 10.38 -3.79 2.38
CA MET A 95 11.76 -3.38 2.15
C MET A 95 12.71 -3.64 3.34
N PRO A 96 12.31 -3.45 4.62
CA PRO A 96 13.22 -3.64 5.75
C PRO A 96 13.73 -5.08 5.90
N GLU A 97 12.85 -6.07 5.77
CA GLU A 97 13.22 -7.49 5.83
C GLU A 97 14.05 -7.93 4.64
N MET A 98 13.79 -7.36 3.45
CA MET A 98 14.59 -7.62 2.27
C MET A 98 16.01 -7.07 2.37
N VAL A 99 16.17 -5.87 2.92
CA VAL A 99 17.49 -5.31 3.25
C VAL A 99 18.21 -6.22 4.25
N GLY A 100 17.51 -6.69 5.28
CA GLY A 100 18.04 -7.68 6.23
C GLY A 100 18.52 -8.96 5.53
N LEU A 101 17.69 -9.55 4.66
CA LEU A 101 18.03 -10.77 3.94
C LEU A 101 19.26 -10.60 3.04
N LEU A 102 19.30 -9.53 2.23
CA LEU A 102 20.42 -9.23 1.32
C LEU A 102 21.71 -8.95 2.10
N ASN A 103 21.61 -8.25 3.23
CA ASN A 103 22.76 -8.04 4.11
C ASN A 103 23.32 -9.35 4.67
N GLY A 104 22.43 -10.27 5.07
CA GLY A 104 22.81 -11.61 5.51
C GLY A 104 23.64 -12.35 4.46
N LEU A 105 23.27 -12.25 3.17
CA LEU A 105 24.03 -12.85 2.06
C LEU A 105 25.43 -12.25 1.91
N GLY A 106 25.60 -10.94 2.15
CA GLY A 106 26.91 -10.29 2.21
C GLY A 106 27.80 -10.85 3.35
N GLY A 107 27.20 -11.08 4.52
CA GLY A 107 27.87 -11.77 5.63
C GLY A 107 28.29 -13.21 5.27
N ALA A 108 27.41 -13.96 4.59
CA ALA A 108 27.71 -15.31 4.13
C ALA A 108 28.85 -15.33 3.10
N ALA A 109 28.90 -14.36 2.17
CA ALA A 109 30.00 -14.22 1.23
C ALA A 109 31.35 -13.99 1.93
N SER A 110 31.37 -13.12 2.95
CA SER A 110 32.57 -12.87 3.78
C SER A 110 33.00 -14.11 4.57
N MET A 111 32.03 -14.87 5.12
CA MET A 111 32.28 -16.14 5.79
C MET A 111 32.92 -17.17 4.83
N LEU A 112 32.36 -17.34 3.63
CA LEU A 112 32.89 -18.24 2.61
C LEU A 112 34.30 -17.81 2.17
N SER A 113 34.53 -16.51 2.03
CA SER A 113 35.86 -15.96 1.73
C SER A 113 36.90 -16.32 2.79
N GLY A 114 36.55 -16.22 4.09
CA GLY A 114 37.41 -16.63 5.19
C GLY A 114 37.67 -18.14 5.21
N ILE A 115 36.65 -18.97 4.96
CA ILE A 115 36.79 -20.42 4.83
C ILE A 115 37.76 -20.76 3.71
N MET A 116 37.59 -20.17 2.53
CA MET A 116 38.44 -20.42 1.37
C MET A 116 39.88 -19.99 1.61
N THR A 117 40.09 -18.87 2.28
CA THR A 117 41.44 -18.39 2.66
C THR A 117 42.14 -19.40 3.57
N LEU A 118 41.44 -19.92 4.60
CA LEU A 118 42.02 -20.92 5.49
C LEU A 118 42.24 -22.26 4.78
N ILE A 119 41.34 -22.71 3.89
CA ILE A 119 41.53 -23.93 3.10
C ILE A 119 42.76 -23.82 2.19
N ALA A 120 42.90 -22.68 1.50
CA ALA A 120 43.99 -22.42 0.55
C ALA A 120 45.31 -21.95 1.20
N ALA A 121 45.32 -21.75 2.53
CA ALA A 121 46.48 -21.24 3.26
C ALA A 121 47.72 -22.10 3.01
N LYS A 122 48.81 -21.43 2.58
CA LYS A 122 50.11 -22.06 2.34
C LYS A 122 50.93 -22.15 3.64
N PRO A 123 51.98 -23.01 3.70
CA PRO A 123 52.83 -23.13 4.89
C PRO A 123 53.54 -21.85 5.33
N ASP A 124 53.65 -20.84 4.48
CA ASP A 124 54.26 -19.52 4.73
C ASP A 124 53.24 -18.42 5.02
N GLU A 125 51.94 -18.72 5.04
CA GLU A 125 50.85 -17.75 5.24
C GLU A 125 50.91 -17.02 6.60
N THR A 126 50.83 -15.70 6.62
CA THR A 126 51.06 -14.94 7.86
C THR A 126 50.01 -15.25 8.94
N ILE A 127 50.40 -15.21 10.22
CA ILE A 127 49.46 -15.34 11.35
C ILE A 127 48.35 -14.28 11.25
N PHE A 128 48.70 -13.08 10.76
CA PHE A 128 47.75 -12.02 10.49
C PHE A 128 46.63 -12.49 9.54
N SER A 129 46.98 -13.01 8.36
CA SER A 129 46.04 -13.55 7.37
C SER A 129 45.15 -14.64 7.97
N LEU A 130 45.73 -15.60 8.71
CA LEU A 130 44.99 -16.70 9.35
C LEU A 130 44.00 -16.20 10.40
N VAL A 131 44.41 -15.26 11.27
CA VAL A 131 43.52 -14.66 12.28
C VAL A 131 42.40 -13.87 11.62
N THR A 132 42.72 -13.04 10.62
CA THR A 132 41.70 -12.27 9.89
C THR A 132 40.74 -13.17 9.14
N ALA A 133 41.19 -14.29 8.55
CA ALA A 133 40.31 -15.24 7.91
C ALA A 133 39.35 -15.91 8.92
N GLY A 134 39.85 -16.29 10.10
CA GLY A 134 39.00 -16.80 11.19
C GLY A 134 37.98 -15.76 11.68
N LEU A 135 38.40 -14.49 11.83
CA LEU A 135 37.50 -13.39 12.16
C LEU A 135 36.46 -13.13 11.06
N ALA A 136 36.80 -13.28 9.78
CA ALA A 136 35.84 -13.18 8.68
C ALA A 136 34.76 -14.27 8.76
N ILE A 137 35.12 -15.49 9.16
CA ILE A 137 34.15 -16.58 9.43
C ILE A 137 33.24 -16.22 10.59
N PHE A 138 33.83 -15.77 11.71
CA PHE A 138 33.07 -15.35 12.89
C PHE A 138 32.10 -14.22 12.56
N VAL A 139 32.61 -13.10 12.00
CA VAL A 139 31.84 -11.89 11.72
C VAL A 139 30.84 -12.10 10.57
N GLY A 140 31.20 -12.89 9.56
CA GLY A 140 30.30 -13.24 8.46
C GLY A 140 29.15 -14.14 8.91
N SER A 141 29.46 -15.17 9.71
CA SER A 141 28.44 -16.14 10.14
C SER A 141 27.44 -15.57 11.14
N LEU A 142 27.85 -14.74 12.12
CA LEU A 142 26.85 -14.09 12.98
C LEU A 142 25.97 -13.13 12.20
N THR A 143 26.53 -12.45 11.18
CA THR A 143 25.79 -11.48 10.38
C THR A 143 24.75 -12.19 9.52
N PHE A 144 25.13 -13.30 8.89
CA PHE A 144 24.21 -14.13 8.12
C PHE A 144 23.03 -14.62 8.96
N THR A 145 23.29 -15.34 10.05
CA THR A 145 22.21 -15.93 10.85
C THR A 145 21.41 -14.87 11.63
N GLY A 146 22.07 -13.81 12.11
CA GLY A 146 21.41 -12.71 12.78
C GLY A 146 20.46 -11.95 11.85
N SER A 147 20.87 -11.70 10.61
CA SER A 147 20.03 -11.00 9.64
C SER A 147 18.85 -11.85 9.18
N LEU A 148 19.01 -13.18 9.08
CA LEU A 148 17.89 -14.10 8.83
C LEU A 148 16.85 -14.07 9.96
N VAL A 149 17.28 -14.02 11.22
CA VAL A 149 16.37 -13.90 12.36
C VAL A 149 15.64 -12.55 12.33
N ALA A 150 16.35 -11.47 12.04
CA ALA A 150 15.76 -10.14 11.95
C ALA A 150 14.72 -10.04 10.83
N ALA A 151 15.07 -10.52 9.63
CA ALA A 151 14.15 -10.60 8.49
C ALA A 151 12.94 -11.50 8.80
N GLY A 152 13.16 -12.68 9.38
CA GLY A 152 12.09 -13.60 9.75
C GLY A 152 11.11 -13.04 10.78
N LYS A 153 11.56 -12.18 11.70
CA LYS A 153 10.68 -11.48 12.65
C LYS A 153 9.83 -10.41 11.99
N LEU A 154 10.41 -9.65 11.05
CA LEU A 154 9.66 -8.65 10.29
C LEU A 154 8.64 -9.30 9.36
N HIS A 155 9.01 -10.42 8.72
CA HIS A 155 8.15 -11.22 7.85
C HIS A 155 7.15 -12.09 8.62
N LYS A 156 7.12 -11.97 9.95
CA LYS A 156 6.23 -12.72 10.87
C LYS A 156 6.35 -14.24 10.79
N VAL A 157 7.39 -14.77 10.16
CA VAL A 157 7.77 -16.20 10.22
C VAL A 157 8.24 -16.57 11.63
N LEU A 158 8.84 -15.60 12.33
CA LEU A 158 9.22 -15.68 13.74
C LEU A 158 8.37 -14.72 14.58
N PRO A 159 8.09 -15.04 15.86
CA PRO A 159 7.40 -14.12 16.76
C PRO A 159 8.13 -12.78 16.89
N GLN A 160 7.41 -11.68 16.74
CA GLN A 160 7.96 -10.32 16.84
C GLN A 160 8.38 -9.96 18.28
N ARG A 161 7.78 -10.59 19.29
CA ARG A 161 8.16 -10.36 20.69
C ARG A 161 9.60 -10.83 20.99
N PRO A 162 10.32 -10.17 21.91
CA PRO A 162 11.59 -10.66 22.45
C PRO A 162 11.46 -12.11 22.97
N ILE A 163 12.39 -12.99 22.58
CA ILE A 163 12.45 -14.36 23.11
C ILE A 163 13.69 -14.48 24.01
N ILE A 164 13.47 -14.64 25.31
CA ILE A 164 14.53 -14.77 26.31
C ILE A 164 14.67 -16.24 26.70
N LEU A 165 15.82 -16.82 26.37
CA LEU A 165 16.16 -18.22 26.71
C LEU A 165 16.46 -18.36 28.21
N LYS A 166 16.24 -19.56 28.77
CA LYS A 166 16.68 -19.85 30.14
C LYS A 166 18.21 -19.73 30.21
N ASN A 167 18.71 -18.91 31.15
CA ASN A 167 20.13 -18.54 31.26
C ASN A 167 20.69 -17.90 29.98
N HIS A 168 19.90 -17.05 29.31
CA HIS A 168 20.30 -16.42 28.03
C HIS A 168 21.72 -15.83 28.06
N GLN A 169 22.06 -15.06 29.09
CA GLN A 169 23.40 -14.44 29.22
C GLN A 169 24.54 -15.47 29.21
N LEU A 170 24.33 -16.64 29.83
CA LEU A 170 25.30 -17.72 29.80
C LEU A 170 25.49 -18.24 28.37
N TRP A 171 24.40 -18.48 27.65
CA TRP A 171 24.45 -18.97 26.28
C TRP A 171 25.06 -17.95 25.32
N THR A 172 24.75 -16.67 25.48
CA THR A 172 25.37 -15.57 24.72
C THR A 172 26.87 -15.52 24.96
N ALA A 173 27.30 -15.51 26.24
CA ALA A 173 28.72 -15.46 26.59
C ALA A 173 29.48 -16.72 26.16
N LEU A 174 28.85 -17.90 26.32
CA LEU A 174 29.45 -19.18 25.95
C LEU A 174 29.63 -19.29 24.44
N SER A 175 28.61 -18.98 23.64
CA SER A 175 28.71 -19.03 22.17
C SER A 175 29.71 -18.00 21.63
N LEU A 176 29.78 -16.80 22.22
CA LEU A 176 30.81 -15.80 21.90
C LEU A 176 32.23 -16.28 22.25
N LEU A 177 32.43 -16.81 23.46
CA LEU A 177 33.75 -17.25 23.90
C LEU A 177 34.22 -18.46 23.10
N LEU A 178 33.35 -19.45 22.88
CA LEU A 178 33.68 -20.63 22.08
C LEU A 178 34.01 -20.27 20.63
N SER A 179 33.26 -19.35 20.02
CA SER A 179 33.58 -18.88 18.66
C SER A 179 34.92 -18.15 18.61
N LEU A 180 35.22 -17.25 19.54
CA LEU A 180 36.54 -16.59 19.61
C LEU A 180 37.69 -17.58 19.85
N VAL A 181 37.48 -18.60 20.69
CA VAL A 181 38.47 -19.68 20.87
C VAL A 181 38.71 -20.41 19.56
N THR A 182 37.67 -20.73 18.79
CA THR A 182 37.87 -21.37 17.48
C THR A 182 38.64 -20.49 16.49
N VAL A 183 38.45 -19.17 16.52
CA VAL A 183 39.25 -18.23 15.70
C VAL A 183 40.73 -18.30 16.07
N VAL A 184 41.05 -18.30 17.36
CA VAL A 184 42.44 -18.42 17.83
C VAL A 184 43.03 -19.78 17.44
N LEU A 185 42.29 -20.87 17.62
CA LEU A 185 42.75 -22.21 17.25
C LEU A 185 42.97 -22.37 15.74
N LEU A 186 42.16 -21.71 14.91
CA LEU A 186 42.33 -21.67 13.46
C LEU A 186 43.61 -20.92 13.03
N ALA A 187 44.14 -20.03 13.87
CA ALA A 187 45.40 -19.35 13.62
C ALA A 187 46.64 -20.12 14.08
N ILE A 188 46.48 -21.17 14.90
CA ILE A 188 47.58 -22.01 15.37
C ILE A 188 47.85 -23.11 14.35
N ARG A 189 49.02 -23.04 13.72
CA ARG A 189 49.44 -23.97 12.65
C ARG A 189 49.55 -25.41 13.12
N ASP A 190 50.20 -25.65 14.26
CA ASP A 190 50.34 -27.01 14.81
C ASP A 190 49.00 -27.73 15.02
N VAL A 191 47.92 -26.97 15.23
CA VAL A 191 46.55 -27.49 15.38
C VAL A 191 45.88 -27.71 14.02
N THR A 192 46.15 -26.83 13.04
CA THR A 192 45.52 -26.82 11.72
C THR A 192 46.27 -27.63 10.65
N ASP A 193 47.49 -28.09 10.93
CA ASP A 193 48.26 -29.01 10.08
C ASP A 193 47.56 -30.37 9.90
N ASN A 194 46.78 -30.79 10.91
CA ASN A 194 45.90 -31.93 10.75
C ASN A 194 44.63 -31.53 9.99
N ALA A 195 44.48 -32.04 8.77
CA ALA A 195 43.35 -31.74 7.89
C ALA A 195 41.97 -32.00 8.53
N ILE A 196 41.84 -33.06 9.34
CA ILE A 196 40.59 -33.38 10.04
C ILE A 196 40.30 -32.34 11.11
N ALA A 197 41.31 -31.99 11.92
CA ALA A 197 41.18 -30.97 12.96
C ALA A 197 40.82 -29.61 12.36
N LYS A 198 41.45 -29.23 11.24
CA LYS A 198 41.15 -28.00 10.49
C LYS A 198 39.70 -27.94 10.02
N ILE A 199 39.17 -29.00 9.42
CA ILE A 199 37.76 -29.06 8.97
C ILE A 199 36.81 -28.94 10.16
N ILE A 200 37.09 -29.67 11.25
CA ILE A 200 36.27 -29.59 12.48
C ILE A 200 36.27 -28.17 13.04
N LEU A 201 37.42 -27.48 13.06
CA LEU A 201 37.51 -26.11 13.55
C LEU A 201 36.81 -25.11 12.62
N LEU A 202 36.85 -25.29 11.30
CA LEU A 202 36.13 -24.45 10.34
C LEU A 202 34.60 -24.57 10.52
N LEU A 203 34.10 -25.81 10.60
CA LEU A 203 32.69 -26.08 10.86
C LEU A 203 32.28 -25.60 12.25
N GLY A 204 33.10 -25.87 13.26
CA GLY A 204 32.89 -25.42 14.63
C GLY A 204 32.81 -23.90 14.73
N CYS A 205 33.74 -23.19 14.10
CA CYS A 205 33.74 -21.73 14.05
C CYS A 205 32.46 -21.21 13.37
N SER A 206 32.11 -21.72 12.19
CA SER A 206 30.91 -21.29 11.46
C SER A 206 29.63 -21.56 12.26
N ILE A 207 29.45 -22.76 12.80
CA ILE A 207 28.24 -23.13 13.54
C ILE A 207 28.13 -22.34 14.85
N LEU A 208 29.19 -22.25 15.65
CA LEU A 208 29.16 -21.53 16.92
C LEU A 208 28.90 -20.04 16.73
N SER A 209 29.50 -19.43 15.70
CA SER A 209 29.29 -18.03 15.34
C SER A 209 27.87 -17.79 14.83
N GLY A 210 27.35 -18.71 14.01
CA GLY A 210 25.96 -18.68 13.56
C GLY A 210 24.97 -18.82 14.72
N VAL A 211 25.22 -19.72 15.67
CA VAL A 211 24.43 -19.87 16.90
C VAL A 211 24.49 -18.59 17.74
N PHE A 212 25.67 -17.97 17.86
CA PHE A 212 25.80 -16.67 18.52
C PHE A 212 24.92 -15.61 17.83
N GLY A 213 24.94 -15.52 16.49
CA GLY A 213 24.08 -14.59 15.73
C GLY A 213 22.58 -14.82 15.94
N ILE A 214 22.15 -16.08 16.07
CA ILE A 214 20.76 -16.44 16.40
C ILE A 214 20.41 -15.96 17.82
N ILE A 215 21.22 -16.35 18.83
CA ILE A 215 20.98 -15.99 20.23
C ILE A 215 20.98 -14.47 20.41
N PHE A 216 21.89 -13.78 19.73
CA PHE A 216 22.01 -12.33 19.73
C PHE A 216 20.75 -11.66 19.19
N SER A 217 20.26 -12.07 18.02
CA SER A 217 19.15 -11.39 17.34
C SER A 217 17.78 -11.78 17.87
N ILE A 218 17.61 -13.01 18.39
CA ILE A 218 16.31 -13.51 18.87
C ILE A 218 15.81 -12.77 20.11
N ARG A 219 16.72 -12.17 20.87
CA ARG A 219 16.40 -11.39 22.08
C ARG A 219 15.83 -10.01 21.77
N VAL A 220 16.06 -9.49 20.58
CA VAL A 220 15.61 -8.14 20.22
C VAL A 220 14.13 -8.16 19.80
N GLY A 221 13.36 -7.11 20.11
CA GLY A 221 11.94 -7.01 19.80
C GLY A 221 11.66 -6.46 18.40
N GLY A 222 10.44 -6.66 17.90
CA GLY A 222 10.01 -6.27 16.54
C GLY A 222 10.27 -4.82 16.18
N ALA A 223 9.95 -3.85 17.06
CA ALA A 223 10.23 -2.44 16.77
C ALA A 223 11.72 -2.08 16.78
N ASP A 224 12.56 -2.87 17.44
CA ASP A 224 14.01 -2.65 17.45
C ASP A 224 14.73 -3.42 16.33
N MET A 225 13.98 -4.18 15.51
CA MET A 225 14.55 -4.91 14.39
C MET A 225 15.23 -3.99 13.38
N PRO A 226 14.70 -2.79 13.02
CA PRO A 226 15.40 -1.88 12.10
C PRO A 226 16.79 -1.47 12.62
N ILE A 227 16.94 -1.19 13.93
CA ILE A 227 18.24 -0.88 14.55
C ILE A 227 19.16 -2.10 14.44
N THR A 228 18.63 -3.30 14.70
CA THR A 228 19.40 -4.55 14.61
C THR A 228 19.89 -4.80 13.17
N ILE A 229 19.05 -4.57 12.17
CA ILE A 229 19.40 -4.70 10.75
C ILE A 229 20.50 -3.70 10.38
N SER A 230 20.37 -2.45 10.81
CA SER A 230 21.41 -1.42 10.59
C SER A 230 22.74 -1.81 11.24
N LEU A 231 22.71 -2.37 12.46
CA LEU A 231 23.92 -2.84 13.14
C LEU A 231 24.55 -4.04 12.41
N LEU A 232 23.73 -4.99 11.98
CA LEU A 232 24.18 -6.15 11.21
C LEU A 232 24.72 -5.74 9.84
N ASN A 233 24.23 -4.64 9.25
CA ASN A 233 24.79 -4.05 8.04
C ASN A 233 26.20 -3.52 8.28
N SER A 234 26.43 -2.88 9.42
CA SER A 234 27.78 -2.51 9.85
C SER A 234 28.70 -3.73 9.99
N PHE A 235 28.21 -4.82 10.60
CA PHE A 235 28.98 -6.04 10.74
C PHE A 235 29.30 -6.71 9.40
N SER A 236 28.39 -6.66 8.42
CA SER A 236 28.65 -7.13 7.05
C SER A 236 29.81 -6.37 6.40
N GLY A 237 29.81 -5.03 6.50
CA GLY A 237 30.92 -4.21 6.01
C GLY A 237 32.24 -4.53 6.71
N VAL A 238 32.24 -4.64 8.04
CA VAL A 238 33.43 -5.04 8.82
C VAL A 238 33.90 -6.44 8.43
N ALA A 239 32.99 -7.41 8.24
CA ALA A 239 33.33 -8.76 7.79
C ALA A 239 33.99 -8.74 6.41
N GLY A 240 33.46 -7.94 5.48
CA GLY A 240 34.04 -7.73 4.16
C GLY A 240 35.44 -7.13 4.25
N SER A 241 35.64 -6.10 5.09
CA SER A 241 36.95 -5.48 5.29
C SER A 241 37.98 -6.47 5.86
N ILE A 242 37.57 -7.29 6.84
CA ILE A 242 38.40 -8.33 7.44
C ILE A 242 38.73 -9.44 6.42
N ALA A 243 37.77 -9.85 5.59
CA ALA A 243 38.00 -10.79 4.50
C ALA A 243 39.00 -10.23 3.47
N GLY A 244 38.89 -8.93 3.16
CA GLY A 244 39.86 -8.21 2.33
C GLY A 244 41.27 -8.22 2.93
N MET A 245 41.40 -8.01 4.24
CA MET A 245 42.70 -8.10 4.93
C MET A 245 43.28 -9.50 4.88
N ALA A 246 42.44 -10.54 4.94
CA ALA A 246 42.86 -11.93 4.86
C ALA A 246 43.40 -12.31 3.47
N ILE A 247 42.77 -11.79 2.40
CA ILE A 247 43.18 -12.05 1.01
C ILE A 247 44.26 -11.07 0.53
N GLY A 248 44.45 -9.95 1.25
CA GLY A 248 45.38 -8.89 0.86
C GLY A 248 44.81 -7.98 -0.24
N ASP A 249 43.49 -7.83 -0.31
CA ASP A 249 42.80 -6.98 -1.29
C ASP A 249 42.43 -5.60 -0.66
N PRO A 250 43.15 -4.51 -0.98
CA PRO A 250 42.87 -3.19 -0.43
C PRO A 250 41.53 -2.60 -0.90
N LEU A 251 41.01 -2.99 -2.07
CA LEU A 251 39.72 -2.52 -2.55
C LEU A 251 38.59 -3.04 -1.65
N LEU A 252 38.62 -4.34 -1.36
CA LEU A 252 37.66 -4.97 -0.45
C LEU A 252 37.81 -4.45 0.99
N VAL A 253 39.04 -4.23 1.47
CA VAL A 253 39.31 -3.59 2.78
C VAL A 253 38.63 -2.22 2.87
N ALA A 254 38.83 -1.38 1.85
CA ALA A 254 38.34 -0.01 1.85
C ALA A 254 36.81 0.05 1.75
N ILE A 255 36.21 -0.64 0.78
CA ILE A 255 34.75 -0.67 0.61
C ILE A 255 34.06 -1.25 1.85
N GLY A 256 34.57 -2.37 2.39
CA GLY A 256 34.04 -2.96 3.61
C GLY A 256 34.12 -2.01 4.81
N GLY A 257 35.24 -1.30 4.96
CA GLY A 257 35.43 -0.31 6.03
C GLY A 257 34.45 0.86 5.93
N ILE A 258 34.20 1.36 4.73
CA ILE A 258 33.25 2.44 4.46
C ILE A 258 31.82 2.01 4.82
N VAL A 259 31.39 0.83 4.34
CA VAL A 259 30.06 0.29 4.64
C VAL A 259 29.91 0.04 6.14
N GLY A 260 30.94 -0.52 6.77
CA GLY A 260 30.99 -0.76 8.21
C GLY A 260 30.80 0.52 9.03
N ALA A 261 31.59 1.55 8.74
CA ALA A 261 31.51 2.85 9.42
C ALA A 261 30.17 3.56 9.18
N SER A 262 29.70 3.58 7.93
CA SER A 262 28.41 4.19 7.57
C SER A 262 27.23 3.51 8.28
N GLY A 263 27.22 2.17 8.33
CA GLY A 263 26.18 1.41 9.02
C GLY A 263 26.17 1.65 10.54
N LEU A 264 27.34 1.85 11.14
CA LEU A 264 27.43 2.14 12.58
C LEU A 264 26.93 3.56 12.90
N LEU A 265 27.27 4.55 12.07
CA LEU A 265 26.75 5.91 12.19
C LEU A 265 25.23 5.94 12.03
N LEU A 266 24.70 5.24 11.02
CA LEU A 266 23.25 5.11 10.81
C LEU A 266 22.58 4.49 12.03
N THR A 267 23.14 3.40 12.58
CA THR A 267 22.65 2.76 13.80
C THR A 267 22.61 3.74 14.98
N GLN A 268 23.63 4.57 15.15
CA GLN A 268 23.68 5.57 16.22
C GLN A 268 22.62 6.66 16.06
N ILE A 269 22.41 7.15 14.84
CA ILE A 269 21.35 8.13 14.53
C ILE A 269 20.00 7.52 14.85
N MET A 270 19.72 6.30 14.40
CA MET A 270 18.47 5.59 14.71
C MET A 270 18.27 5.37 16.21
N CYS A 271 19.31 4.94 16.94
CA CYS A 271 19.28 4.80 18.39
C CYS A 271 18.93 6.12 19.09
N ARG A 272 19.57 7.22 18.69
CA ARG A 272 19.32 8.55 19.26
C ARG A 272 17.89 9.01 18.98
N SER A 273 17.42 8.82 17.75
CA SER A 273 16.06 9.19 17.36
C SER A 273 14.98 8.34 18.04
N MET A 274 15.30 7.10 18.39
CA MET A 274 14.42 6.20 19.16
C MET A 274 14.61 6.31 20.69
N ASN A 275 15.45 7.24 21.17
CA ASN A 275 15.91 7.36 22.56
C ASN A 275 16.24 6.02 23.23
N ARG A 276 16.95 5.19 22.49
CA ARG A 276 17.42 3.90 22.97
C ARG A 276 18.92 3.88 22.89
N LYS A 277 19.56 3.48 23.98
CA LYS A 277 20.99 3.21 23.96
C LYS A 277 21.22 1.90 23.24
N LEU A 278 22.15 1.90 22.29
CA LEU A 278 22.55 0.69 21.55
C LEU A 278 22.80 -0.49 22.51
N PHE A 279 23.46 -0.24 23.63
CA PHE A 279 23.78 -1.27 24.62
C PHE A 279 22.54 -1.88 25.30
N ASP A 280 21.48 -1.11 25.52
CA ASP A 280 20.25 -1.62 26.15
C ASP A 280 19.42 -2.49 25.18
N ILE A 281 19.48 -2.19 23.88
CA ILE A 281 18.91 -3.02 22.81
C ILE A 281 19.67 -4.36 22.71
N LEU A 282 21.01 -4.30 22.70
CA LEU A 282 21.87 -5.49 22.58
C LEU A 282 21.77 -6.41 23.80
N LEU A 283 21.60 -5.82 24.99
CA LEU A 283 21.34 -6.57 26.21
C LEU A 283 19.89 -7.03 26.33
N GLY A 284 19.03 -6.78 25.34
CA GLY A 284 17.62 -7.13 25.35
C GLY A 284 16.91 -6.67 26.62
N LYS A 285 17.28 -5.49 27.14
CA LYS A 285 16.46 -4.72 28.07
C LYS A 285 15.36 -4.01 27.28
N THR A 286 14.71 -4.75 26.39
CA THR A 286 13.45 -4.33 25.79
C THR A 286 12.43 -4.31 26.91
N SER A 287 11.81 -3.16 27.07
CA SER A 287 10.85 -2.79 28.10
C SER A 287 9.61 -3.70 28.09
N VAL A 288 9.77 -4.91 28.61
CA VAL A 288 8.70 -5.58 29.33
C VAL A 288 9.20 -5.70 30.75
N VAL A 289 9.31 -4.56 31.43
CA VAL A 289 9.30 -4.61 32.89
C VAL A 289 7.94 -5.21 33.22
N SER A 290 7.94 -6.47 33.62
CA SER A 290 6.80 -7.06 34.27
C SER A 290 6.51 -6.17 35.47
N ILE A 291 5.51 -5.29 35.35
CA ILE A 291 4.98 -4.55 36.48
C ILE A 291 4.42 -5.61 37.41
N LYS A 292 5.16 -5.93 38.48
CA LYS A 292 4.52 -6.48 39.67
C LYS A 292 3.52 -5.42 40.12
N PRO A 293 2.26 -5.78 40.44
CA PRO A 293 1.31 -4.82 40.98
C PRO A 293 1.93 -4.26 42.26
N LYS A 294 2.29 -2.99 42.24
CA LYS A 294 2.74 -2.26 43.42
C LYS A 294 1.46 -1.85 44.13
N LYS A 295 1.30 -2.29 45.37
CA LYS A 295 0.25 -1.81 46.26
C LYS A 295 0.27 -0.28 46.27
N GLU A 296 -0.90 0.30 46.06
CA GLU A 296 -1.18 1.71 46.33
C GLU A 296 -0.75 2.04 47.76
N GLU A 297 0.16 2.99 47.88
CA GLU A 297 0.29 3.83 49.08
C GLU A 297 -0.19 5.21 48.64
N GLU A 298 -1.36 5.58 49.18
CA GLU A 298 -1.90 6.94 49.10
C GLU A 298 -0.88 7.93 49.67
N ALA A 299 -0.55 8.96 48.90
CA ALA A 299 0.09 10.17 49.38
C ALA A 299 -0.75 11.38 48.97
N PRO A 300 -0.79 12.44 49.80
CA PRO A 300 -1.93 13.34 49.90
C PRO A 300 -1.97 14.32 48.73
N VAL A 301 -3.18 14.54 48.21
CA VAL A 301 -3.52 15.60 47.26
C VAL A 301 -3.28 16.95 47.94
N VAL A 302 -2.42 17.78 47.33
CA VAL A 302 -2.41 19.22 47.57
C VAL A 302 -3.18 19.82 46.41
N GLU A 303 -4.37 20.34 46.71
CA GLU A 303 -5.18 21.14 45.78
C GLU A 303 -4.44 22.45 45.48
N GLU A 304 -4.00 22.62 44.23
CA GLU A 304 -3.79 23.95 43.66
C GLU A 304 -5.05 24.28 42.85
N GLU A 305 -5.81 25.26 43.34
CA GLU A 305 -6.96 25.86 42.66
C GLU A 305 -6.45 26.65 41.44
N GLU A 306 -6.79 26.21 40.23
CA GLU A 306 -6.77 27.05 39.02
C GLU A 306 -8.20 27.51 38.67
N PRO A 307 -8.36 28.71 38.08
CA PRO A 307 -9.64 29.42 38.07
C PRO A 307 -10.64 28.80 37.09
N GLU A 308 -11.87 28.61 37.53
CA GLU A 308 -13.02 28.27 36.69
C GLU A 308 -13.22 29.31 35.58
N LEU A 309 -12.97 28.91 34.33
CA LEU A 309 -13.50 29.56 33.14
C LEU A 309 -14.82 28.87 32.73
N PRO A 310 -15.75 29.58 32.07
CA PRO A 310 -17.10 29.08 31.87
C PRO A 310 -17.11 27.84 30.96
N GLU A 311 -17.77 26.77 31.40
CA GLU A 311 -18.13 25.62 30.55
C GLU A 311 -18.89 26.12 29.31
N MET A 312 -18.22 26.10 28.17
CA MET A 312 -18.86 26.19 26.86
C MET A 312 -19.09 24.76 26.38
N ALA A 313 -20.33 24.44 25.98
CA ALA A 313 -20.70 23.10 25.55
C ALA A 313 -19.75 22.58 24.46
N ALA A 314 -19.17 21.39 24.68
CA ALA A 314 -18.25 20.76 23.75
C ALA A 314 -18.90 20.60 22.37
N MET A 315 -18.26 21.22 21.36
CA MET A 315 -18.64 21.07 19.97
C MET A 315 -18.33 19.64 19.51
N PRO A 316 -19.19 19.00 18.69
CA PRO A 316 -18.88 17.70 18.10
C PRO A 316 -17.50 17.73 17.41
N PRO A 317 -16.65 16.69 17.54
CA PRO A 317 -15.29 16.69 17.00
C PRO A 317 -15.24 17.01 15.50
N GLU A 318 -16.25 16.56 14.76
CA GLU A 318 -16.41 16.76 13.31
C GLU A 318 -16.67 18.23 12.94
N GLU A 319 -17.42 18.96 13.76
CA GLU A 319 -17.71 20.39 13.58
C GLU A 319 -16.52 21.25 14.01
N ALA A 320 -15.83 20.87 15.09
CA ALA A 320 -14.62 21.52 15.56
C ALA A 320 -13.49 21.45 14.52
N CYS A 321 -13.30 20.29 13.87
CA CYS A 321 -12.30 20.10 12.82
C CYS A 321 -12.49 21.08 11.65
N GLY A 322 -13.73 21.22 11.15
CA GLY A 322 -14.03 22.12 10.04
C GLY A 322 -13.76 23.60 10.40
N CYS A 323 -14.26 24.04 11.56
CA CYS A 323 -14.07 25.41 12.02
C CYS A 323 -12.60 25.76 12.23
N TRP A 324 -11.84 24.90 12.92
CA TRP A 324 -10.43 25.13 13.19
C TRP A 324 -9.59 25.14 11.91
N LEU A 325 -9.87 24.24 10.97
CA LEU A 325 -9.13 24.20 9.71
C LEU A 325 -9.43 25.42 8.84
N ARG A 326 -10.66 25.95 8.86
CA ARG A 326 -11.00 27.18 8.13
C ARG A 326 -10.29 28.41 8.67
N ASP A 327 -10.25 28.56 9.98
CA ASP A 327 -9.67 29.75 10.63
C ASP A 327 -8.12 29.69 10.72
N ALA A 328 -7.50 28.54 10.41
CA ALA A 328 -6.06 28.36 10.42
C ALA A 328 -5.36 29.02 9.23
N GLU A 329 -4.24 29.71 9.49
CA GLU A 329 -3.29 30.17 8.45
C GLU A 329 -2.12 29.18 8.31
N SER A 330 -1.78 28.48 9.39
CA SER A 330 -0.66 27.54 9.46
C SER A 330 -1.11 26.15 9.93
N VAL A 331 -0.77 25.12 9.15
CA VAL A 331 -1.15 23.73 9.43
C VAL A 331 0.07 22.82 9.40
N ILE A 332 0.28 22.06 10.46
CA ILE A 332 1.31 21.00 10.50
C ILE A 332 0.65 19.63 10.48
N ILE A 333 1.03 18.78 9.53
CA ILE A 333 0.56 17.39 9.43
C ILE A 333 1.64 16.46 9.97
N VAL A 334 1.26 15.61 10.93
CA VAL A 334 2.14 14.63 11.60
C VAL A 334 1.70 13.21 11.19
N PRO A 335 2.34 12.60 10.18
CA PRO A 335 2.00 11.25 9.74
C PRO A 335 2.62 10.18 10.64
N GLY A 336 1.89 9.07 10.82
CA GLY A 336 2.31 7.91 11.59
C GLY A 336 2.02 6.57 10.91
N TYR A 337 2.29 5.48 11.63
CA TYR A 337 2.13 4.13 11.06
C TYR A 337 0.67 3.77 10.73
N GLY A 338 -0.30 4.36 11.44
CA GLY A 338 -1.73 4.15 11.14
C GLY A 338 -2.11 4.65 9.73
N MET A 339 -1.49 5.74 9.26
CA MET A 339 -1.67 6.23 7.88
C MET A 339 -1.20 5.20 6.84
N ALA A 340 -0.07 4.53 7.11
CA ALA A 340 0.47 3.49 6.23
C ALA A 340 -0.40 2.23 6.21
N LEU A 341 -0.96 1.84 7.36
CA LEU A 341 -1.87 0.70 7.47
C LEU A 341 -3.16 0.90 6.69
N SER A 342 -3.75 2.10 6.74
CA SER A 342 -4.98 2.44 6.04
C SER A 342 -4.79 2.88 4.58
N GLN A 343 -3.53 2.97 4.12
CA GLN A 343 -3.17 3.48 2.79
C GLN A 343 -3.78 4.87 2.52
N ALA A 344 -3.66 5.77 3.51
CA ALA A 344 -4.27 7.09 3.49
C ALA A 344 -3.40 8.18 2.81
N GLN A 345 -2.19 7.87 2.36
CA GLN A 345 -1.23 8.86 1.82
C GLN A 345 -1.81 9.72 0.69
N SER A 346 -2.67 9.14 -0.18
CA SER A 346 -3.32 9.87 -1.27
C SER A 346 -4.34 10.91 -0.77
N ILE A 347 -5.05 10.61 0.32
CA ILE A 347 -6.01 11.54 0.93
C ILE A 347 -5.27 12.64 1.68
N VAL A 348 -4.15 12.32 2.32
CA VAL A 348 -3.29 13.33 2.94
C VAL A 348 -2.76 14.33 1.90
N LYS A 349 -2.36 13.84 0.71
CA LYS A 349 -2.01 14.72 -0.41
C LYS A 349 -3.19 15.58 -0.86
N GLN A 350 -4.39 15.02 -0.92
CA GLN A 350 -5.59 15.76 -1.27
C GLN A 350 -5.89 16.87 -0.26
N LEU A 351 -5.88 16.56 1.05
CA LEU A 351 -6.07 17.52 2.13
C LEU A 351 -5.03 18.65 2.09
N MET A 352 -3.75 18.32 1.91
CA MET A 352 -2.69 19.32 1.71
C MET A 352 -2.99 20.23 0.53
N THR A 353 -3.41 19.67 -0.61
CA THR A 353 -3.67 20.44 -1.84
C THR A 353 -4.86 21.39 -1.65
N GLU A 354 -5.90 20.97 -0.96
CA GLU A 354 -7.09 21.79 -0.69
C GLU A 354 -6.81 22.90 0.34
N LEU A 355 -6.06 22.60 1.40
CA LEU A 355 -5.64 23.62 2.37
C LEU A 355 -4.73 24.68 1.72
N GLU A 356 -3.83 24.27 0.83
CA GLU A 356 -2.95 25.20 0.10
C GLU A 356 -3.70 26.03 -0.95
N ALA A 357 -4.77 25.49 -1.54
CA ALA A 357 -5.62 26.23 -2.46
C ALA A 357 -6.32 27.42 -1.77
N GLU A 358 -6.63 27.29 -0.47
CA GLU A 358 -7.11 28.39 0.36
C GLU A 358 -6.00 29.31 0.90
N GLY A 359 -4.75 29.11 0.47
CA GLY A 359 -3.61 29.95 0.83
C GLY A 359 -2.99 29.64 2.20
N LYS A 360 -3.29 28.47 2.81
CA LYS A 360 -2.73 28.06 4.10
C LYS A 360 -1.31 27.50 3.94
N ASP A 361 -0.45 27.76 4.91
CA ASP A 361 0.91 27.20 4.96
C ASP A 361 0.88 25.78 5.56
N VAL A 362 1.03 24.77 4.70
CA VAL A 362 0.99 23.34 5.10
C VAL A 362 2.40 22.76 5.14
N LYS A 363 2.80 22.25 6.31
CA LYS A 363 4.09 21.57 6.53
C LYS A 363 3.87 20.17 7.07
N PHE A 364 4.79 19.26 6.75
CA PHE A 364 4.81 17.91 7.30
C PHE A 364 5.91 17.79 8.33
N ALA A 365 5.55 17.36 9.54
CA ALA A 365 6.49 17.08 10.60
C ALA A 365 6.75 15.58 10.69
N ILE A 366 7.92 15.15 10.23
CA ILE A 366 8.30 13.74 10.21
C ILE A 366 9.11 13.42 11.46
N HIS A 367 8.55 12.54 12.30
CA HIS A 367 9.32 11.95 13.38
C HIS A 367 10.27 10.87 12.79
N PRO A 368 11.57 10.81 13.15
CA PRO A 368 12.51 9.91 12.48
C PRO A 368 12.21 8.40 12.67
N VAL A 369 11.34 8.10 13.62
CA VAL A 369 10.92 6.73 14.01
C VAL A 369 9.44 6.46 13.68
N ALA A 370 8.78 7.38 12.98
CA ALA A 370 7.43 7.18 12.50
C ALA A 370 7.40 6.04 11.48
N GLY A 371 6.56 5.04 11.73
CA GLY A 371 6.43 3.85 10.88
C GLY A 371 7.24 2.64 11.38
N ARG A 372 7.60 1.76 10.44
CA ARG A 372 8.37 0.52 10.71
C ARG A 372 9.79 0.51 10.17
N MET A 373 10.23 1.59 9.53
CA MET A 373 11.58 1.75 9.00
C MET A 373 12.01 3.22 9.06
N PRO A 374 13.32 3.50 9.14
CA PRO A 374 13.81 4.86 8.92
C PRO A 374 13.33 5.40 7.58
N GLY A 375 12.79 6.62 7.59
CA GLY A 375 12.28 7.27 6.38
C GLY A 375 10.99 6.67 5.82
N HIS A 376 10.27 5.81 6.57
CA HIS A 376 9.03 5.18 6.09
C HIS A 376 8.03 6.22 5.59
N MET A 377 7.77 7.26 6.38
CA MET A 377 6.81 8.31 6.00
C MET A 377 7.29 9.12 4.80
N ASN A 378 8.59 9.44 4.72
CA ASN A 378 9.14 10.19 3.59
C ASN A 378 8.91 9.45 2.26
N VAL A 379 9.06 8.12 2.26
CA VAL A 379 8.84 7.29 1.07
C VAL A 379 7.36 7.26 0.68
N LEU A 380 6.45 7.07 1.63
CA LEU A 380 5.01 7.03 1.33
C LEU A 380 4.44 8.38 0.89
N LEU A 381 4.94 9.48 1.46
CA LEU A 381 4.52 10.82 1.04
C LEU A 381 5.13 11.19 -0.32
N ALA A 382 6.34 10.72 -0.62
CA ALA A 382 6.93 10.88 -1.95
C ALA A 382 6.20 10.04 -3.01
N GLU A 383 5.67 8.86 -2.66
CA GLU A 383 4.86 8.02 -3.56
C GLU A 383 3.62 8.75 -4.11
N VAL A 384 3.08 9.71 -3.34
CA VAL A 384 1.92 10.53 -3.72
C VAL A 384 2.31 11.96 -4.11
N ASP A 385 3.57 12.17 -4.49
CA ASP A 385 4.11 13.45 -4.98
C ASP A 385 3.95 14.61 -3.99
N ILE A 386 4.17 14.38 -2.69
CA ILE A 386 4.36 15.48 -1.73
C ILE A 386 5.80 16.01 -1.86
N PRO A 387 5.96 17.32 -2.13
CA PRO A 387 7.28 17.93 -2.28
C PRO A 387 8.15 17.78 -1.01
N TYR A 388 9.42 17.41 -1.20
CA TYR A 388 10.35 17.18 -0.09
C TYR A 388 10.67 18.44 0.74
N ASP A 389 10.57 19.62 0.15
CA ASP A 389 10.72 20.92 0.82
C ASP A 389 9.64 21.17 1.88
N LYS A 390 8.55 20.41 1.84
CA LYS A 390 7.49 20.44 2.86
C LYS A 390 7.64 19.37 3.93
N LEU A 391 8.58 18.42 3.75
CA LEU A 391 8.87 17.36 4.70
C LEU A 391 10.00 17.82 5.63
N TYR A 392 9.64 18.26 6.82
CA TYR A 392 10.59 18.70 7.83
C TYR A 392 10.87 17.59 8.83
N GLU A 393 12.14 17.44 9.19
CA GLU A 393 12.54 16.56 10.28
C GLU A 393 12.20 17.21 11.63
N MET A 394 11.93 16.39 12.64
CA MET A 394 11.55 16.83 13.99
C MET A 394 12.43 17.95 14.58
N GLN A 395 13.74 17.93 14.36
CA GLN A 395 14.67 18.95 14.90
C GLN A 395 14.46 20.33 14.29
N ASP A 396 14.00 20.39 13.04
CA ASP A 396 13.85 21.63 12.29
C ASP A 396 12.44 22.24 12.48
N ILE A 397 11.45 21.42 12.85
CA ILE A 397 10.04 21.83 12.96
C ILE A 397 9.51 21.96 14.39
N ASN A 398 10.17 21.39 15.40
CA ASN A 398 9.63 21.38 16.78
C ASN A 398 9.37 22.79 17.35
N ASP A 399 10.23 23.76 17.03
CA ASP A 399 10.04 25.15 17.48
C ASP A 399 8.82 25.82 16.80
N ALA A 400 8.42 25.37 15.61
CA ALA A 400 7.32 25.93 14.83
C ALA A 400 5.93 25.55 15.38
N PHE A 401 5.81 24.48 16.19
CA PHE A 401 4.51 24.06 16.74
C PHE A 401 3.85 25.17 17.58
N LYS A 402 4.63 26.01 18.27
CA LYS A 402 4.11 27.12 19.10
C LYS A 402 3.35 28.18 18.31
N ASP A 403 3.79 28.39 17.06
CA ASP A 403 3.22 29.39 16.16
C ASP A 403 2.17 28.78 15.21
N THR A 404 1.91 27.47 15.33
CA THR A 404 1.00 26.73 14.43
C THR A 404 -0.44 26.75 14.94
N ASP A 405 -1.38 27.05 14.05
CA ASP A 405 -2.80 27.14 14.37
C ASP A 405 -3.43 25.76 14.56
N VAL A 406 -3.20 24.84 13.62
CA VAL A 406 -3.76 23.48 13.69
C VAL A 406 -2.70 22.43 13.40
N THR A 407 -2.56 21.46 14.29
CA THR A 407 -1.77 20.25 14.02
C THR A 407 -2.68 19.06 13.78
N ILE A 408 -2.51 18.36 12.65
CA ILE A 408 -3.25 17.14 12.31
C ILE A 408 -2.34 15.93 12.51
N VAL A 409 -2.64 15.10 13.50
CA VAL A 409 -1.92 13.87 13.81
C VAL A 409 -2.63 12.68 13.16
N ILE A 410 -1.95 11.95 12.27
CA ILE A 410 -2.57 10.90 11.45
C ILE A 410 -1.93 9.55 11.77
N GLY A 411 -2.60 8.70 12.55
CA GLY A 411 -2.13 7.35 12.82
C GLY A 411 -0.84 7.30 13.65
N ALA A 412 -0.59 8.31 14.48
CA ALA A 412 0.59 8.43 15.32
C ALA A 412 0.19 8.47 16.80
N ASN A 413 0.89 7.70 17.64
CA ASN A 413 0.64 7.65 19.09
C ASN A 413 1.93 7.90 19.88
N ASP A 414 2.85 6.94 19.91
CA ASP A 414 4.08 7.04 20.75
C ASP A 414 4.96 8.27 20.41
N VAL A 415 5.04 8.65 19.13
CA VAL A 415 5.92 9.74 18.63
C VAL A 415 5.42 11.15 18.94
N VAL A 416 4.17 11.27 19.40
CA VAL A 416 3.54 12.54 19.83
C VAL A 416 3.20 12.52 21.32
N ASN A 417 3.54 11.46 22.06
CA ASN A 417 3.06 11.24 23.42
C ASN A 417 3.85 12.09 24.44
N PRO A 418 3.23 13.09 25.11
CA PRO A 418 3.90 13.96 26.08
C PRO A 418 4.44 13.23 27.31
N ALA A 419 3.96 12.02 27.61
CA ALA A 419 4.48 11.19 28.70
C ALA A 419 5.97 10.85 28.51
N ALA A 420 6.50 10.95 27.30
CA ALA A 420 7.94 10.86 27.06
C ALA A 420 8.75 11.91 27.85
N ASN A 421 8.20 13.10 28.11
CA ASN A 421 8.90 14.18 28.83
C ASN A 421 8.71 14.09 30.36
N THR A 422 7.57 13.59 30.82
CA THR A 422 7.15 13.70 32.23
C THR A 422 7.13 12.36 32.98
N ALA A 423 6.83 11.24 32.32
CA ALA A 423 6.57 9.95 32.97
C ALA A 423 7.85 9.13 33.20
N VAL A 424 8.60 9.48 34.25
CA VAL A 424 9.86 8.81 34.65
C VAL A 424 9.65 7.31 34.87
N GLY A 425 10.43 6.49 34.17
CA GLY A 425 10.40 5.03 34.29
C GLY A 425 9.52 4.30 33.27
N THR A 426 8.85 5.05 32.38
CA THR A 426 8.16 4.46 31.21
C THR A 426 9.14 4.13 30.07
N PRO A 427 8.80 3.19 29.16
CA PRO A 427 9.60 2.85 27.99
C PRO A 427 9.91 4.02 27.04
N ILE A 428 9.13 5.09 27.09
CA ILE A 428 9.25 6.28 26.22
C ILE A 428 9.89 7.46 26.93
N TYR A 429 10.23 7.36 28.23
CA TYR A 429 10.80 8.47 28.97
C TYR A 429 12.15 8.95 28.40
N GLY A 430 12.24 10.24 28.10
CA GLY A 430 13.36 10.90 27.43
C GLY A 430 13.34 10.81 25.91
N MET A 431 12.31 10.19 25.32
CA MET A 431 12.19 10.09 23.87
C MET A 431 11.94 11.47 23.29
N PRO A 432 12.77 11.96 22.34
CA PRO A 432 12.40 13.12 21.55
C PRO A 432 11.05 12.82 20.91
N ILE A 433 10.10 13.72 21.09
CA ILE A 433 8.77 13.63 20.48
C ILE A 433 8.55 14.87 19.63
N LEU A 434 7.56 14.80 18.74
CA LEU A 434 6.99 16.00 18.16
C LEU A 434 6.15 16.68 19.23
N ASP A 435 6.47 17.93 19.56
CA ASP A 435 5.81 18.69 20.63
C ASP A 435 4.46 19.26 20.14
N VAL A 436 3.61 18.37 19.63
CA VAL A 436 2.33 18.73 19.00
C VAL A 436 1.38 19.41 19.98
N GLU A 437 1.50 19.10 21.28
CA GLU A 437 0.73 19.74 22.35
C GLU A 437 0.89 21.26 22.39
N ASN A 438 1.98 21.80 21.84
CA ASN A 438 2.26 23.24 21.82
C ASN A 438 1.45 24.01 20.76
N SER A 439 0.81 23.36 19.78
CA SER A 439 -0.02 24.08 18.78
C SER A 439 -1.31 24.63 19.38
N LYS A 440 -1.97 25.57 18.69
CA LYS A 440 -3.21 26.19 19.20
C LYS A 440 -4.35 25.17 19.29
N ASN A 441 -4.59 24.41 18.23
CA ASN A 441 -5.57 23.32 18.18
C ASN A 441 -4.93 22.01 17.66
N LEU A 442 -5.51 20.87 18.04
CA LEU A 442 -5.02 19.54 17.69
C LEU A 442 -6.15 18.67 17.12
N ILE A 443 -5.93 18.06 15.96
CA ILE A 443 -6.83 17.06 15.39
C ILE A 443 -6.10 15.72 15.37
N ILE A 444 -6.61 14.71 16.07
CA ILE A 444 -5.97 13.40 16.15
C ILE A 444 -6.84 12.35 15.46
N CYS A 445 -6.34 11.75 14.39
CA CYS A 445 -6.96 10.66 13.66
C CYS A 445 -6.30 9.33 14.04
N ASN A 446 -6.88 8.60 14.99
CA ASN A 446 -6.37 7.29 15.44
C ASN A 446 -7.47 6.25 15.54
N PHE A 447 -7.11 4.97 15.44
CA PHE A 447 -8.11 3.89 15.41
C PHE A 447 -8.86 3.73 16.74
N ASP A 448 -8.14 3.86 17.85
CA ASP A 448 -8.65 3.75 19.22
C ASP A 448 -7.82 4.63 20.17
N LYS A 449 -8.22 4.64 21.45
CA LYS A 449 -7.47 5.29 22.54
C LYS A 449 -6.39 4.40 23.15
N LEU A 450 -6.18 3.18 22.63
CA LEU A 450 -5.26 2.23 23.25
C LEU A 450 -3.80 2.67 23.09
N PRO A 451 -2.93 2.24 24.01
CA PRO A 451 -1.49 2.46 23.89
C PRO A 451 -0.91 2.00 22.57
N GLY A 452 0.09 2.75 22.08
CA GLY A 452 0.86 2.40 20.90
C GLY A 452 1.79 1.21 21.12
N TYR A 453 2.87 1.14 20.33
CA TYR A 453 3.82 0.04 20.41
C TYR A 453 4.49 -0.04 21.80
N ALA A 454 4.71 1.11 22.44
CA ALA A 454 5.36 1.18 23.75
C ALA A 454 4.49 0.71 24.92
N GLY A 455 3.17 0.56 24.73
CA GLY A 455 2.26 0.14 25.80
C GLY A 455 2.11 1.18 26.92
N VAL A 456 2.31 2.46 26.61
CA VAL A 456 2.12 3.60 27.52
C VAL A 456 0.90 4.40 27.07
N ASP A 457 0.02 4.74 28.00
CA ASP A 457 -1.13 5.60 27.74
C ASP A 457 -0.68 7.00 27.28
N ASN A 458 -1.50 7.65 26.45
CA ASN A 458 -1.18 8.97 25.92
C ASN A 458 -2.01 10.04 26.63
N PRO A 459 -1.38 10.98 27.37
CA PRO A 459 -2.08 12.07 28.05
C PRO A 459 -2.91 12.95 27.12
N LEU A 460 -2.62 12.96 25.81
CA LEU A 460 -3.43 13.69 24.82
C LEU A 460 -4.85 13.13 24.65
N TYR A 461 -5.14 11.93 25.16
CA TYR A 461 -6.46 11.29 25.05
C TYR A 461 -7.29 11.38 26.34
N GLU A 462 -6.74 12.02 27.38
CA GLU A 462 -7.43 12.22 28.66
C GLU A 462 -8.64 13.15 28.49
N GLU A 463 -9.69 12.86 29.27
CA GLU A 463 -10.93 13.64 29.28
C GLU A 463 -10.68 15.03 29.90
N GLY A 464 -11.35 16.07 29.39
CA GLY A 464 -11.16 17.46 29.83
C GLY A 464 -10.19 18.29 28.97
N ARG A 465 -9.73 17.77 27.83
CA ARG A 465 -8.90 18.51 26.84
C ARG A 465 -9.61 18.76 25.51
N GLU A 466 -10.93 18.56 25.49
CA GLU A 466 -11.77 18.62 24.28
C GLU A 466 -11.87 20.04 23.70
N ASP A 467 -11.58 21.08 24.51
CA ASP A 467 -11.53 22.48 24.08
C ASP A 467 -10.40 22.75 23.06
N LYS A 468 -9.35 21.90 23.09
CA LYS A 468 -8.13 22.05 22.28
C LYS A 468 -7.89 20.87 21.33
N ILE A 469 -8.44 19.69 21.66
CA ILE A 469 -8.15 18.43 20.97
C ILE A 469 -9.43 17.82 20.43
N ALA A 470 -9.53 17.72 19.10
CA ALA A 470 -10.57 16.94 18.42
C ALA A 470 -10.04 15.53 18.13
N LEU A 471 -10.60 14.54 18.83
CA LEU A 471 -10.21 13.14 18.68
C LEU A 471 -11.17 12.42 17.71
N MET A 472 -10.64 12.08 16.53
CA MET A 472 -11.34 11.38 15.46
C MET A 472 -10.96 9.89 15.49
N LEU A 473 -11.85 9.07 16.06
CA LEU A 473 -11.63 7.64 16.20
C LEU A 473 -12.06 6.84 14.96
N GLY A 474 -11.23 5.88 14.53
CA GLY A 474 -11.53 4.97 13.42
C GLY A 474 -10.40 4.82 12.41
N ASP A 475 -10.67 4.17 11.29
CA ASP A 475 -9.68 4.05 10.21
C ASP A 475 -9.20 5.44 9.75
N ALA A 476 -7.88 5.62 9.62
CA ALA A 476 -7.29 6.93 9.34
C ALA A 476 -7.72 7.48 7.96
N LYS A 477 -8.02 6.61 6.99
CA LYS A 477 -8.52 7.04 5.69
C LYS A 477 -9.99 7.49 5.77
N ALA A 478 -10.81 6.80 6.58
CA ALA A 478 -12.19 7.23 6.82
C ALA A 478 -12.27 8.58 7.55
N THR A 479 -11.50 8.75 8.64
CA THR A 479 -11.52 9.98 9.44
C THR A 479 -10.99 11.20 8.68
N LEU A 480 -9.97 11.02 7.82
CA LEU A 480 -9.51 12.09 6.93
C LEU A 480 -10.55 12.49 5.88
N ASN A 481 -11.33 11.55 5.35
CA ASN A 481 -12.43 11.87 4.44
C ASN A 481 -13.54 12.68 5.16
N THR A 482 -13.83 12.35 6.42
CA THR A 482 -14.76 13.15 7.25
C THR A 482 -14.23 14.57 7.45
N ILE A 483 -12.94 14.72 7.78
CA ILE A 483 -12.30 16.04 7.95
C ILE A 483 -12.38 16.86 6.65
N LEU A 484 -12.06 16.24 5.50
CA LEU A 484 -12.20 16.87 4.19
C LEU A 484 -13.65 17.32 3.92
N ALA A 485 -14.63 16.48 4.24
CA ALA A 485 -16.04 16.83 4.09
C ALA A 485 -16.46 17.99 5.00
N SER A 486 -16.05 17.99 6.27
CA SER A 486 -16.32 19.08 7.22
C SER A 486 -15.66 20.39 6.80
N PHE A 487 -14.43 20.33 6.27
CA PHE A 487 -13.71 21.49 5.76
C PHE A 487 -14.45 22.12 4.57
N ARG A 488 -14.91 21.31 3.61
CA ARG A 488 -15.72 21.79 2.47
C ARG A 488 -17.08 22.35 2.89
N ALA A 489 -17.75 21.71 3.86
CA ALA A 489 -19.06 22.14 4.34
C ALA A 489 -19.03 23.47 5.10
N SER A 490 -17.94 23.78 5.80
CA SER A 490 -17.77 25.03 6.56
C SER A 490 -17.38 26.24 5.71
N GLY A 491 -17.10 26.03 4.40
CA GLY A 491 -16.82 27.07 3.40
C GLY A 491 -18.06 27.60 2.64
N GLN A 492 -19.26 27.09 2.89
CA GLN A 492 -20.50 27.60 2.28
C GLN A 492 -21.17 28.65 3.18
N ASP A 493 -21.15 29.92 2.77
CA ASP A 493 -21.87 31.01 3.42
C ASP A 493 -23.39 30.75 3.40
N ALA A 494 -23.97 30.80 4.60
CA ALA A 494 -25.39 30.61 4.86
C ALA A 494 -26.22 31.85 4.45
N THR A 495 -26.38 32.08 3.14
CA THR A 495 -27.41 32.99 2.61
C THR A 495 -28.00 32.47 1.30
N ALA A 496 -28.91 31.49 1.39
CA ALA A 496 -30.05 31.33 0.46
C ALA A 496 -30.86 30.08 0.85
N LEU A 497 -31.73 30.18 1.86
CA LEU A 497 -32.76 29.17 2.11
C LEU A 497 -34.07 29.84 2.50
N LYS A 498 -34.70 30.47 1.50
CA LYS A 498 -36.15 30.69 1.40
C LYS A 498 -36.51 30.81 -0.07
N ASP A 499 -36.97 29.72 -0.66
CA ASP A 499 -38.36 29.62 -1.10
C ASP A 499 -38.60 28.22 -1.69
N ALA A 500 -39.64 27.56 -1.17
CA ALA A 500 -40.15 26.33 -1.72
C ALA A 500 -41.12 26.67 -2.86
N SER A 501 -40.81 26.22 -4.06
CA SER A 501 -41.79 26.02 -5.14
C SER A 501 -41.47 24.72 -5.85
N GLU A 502 -42.52 24.00 -6.23
CA GLU A 502 -42.50 22.70 -6.93
C GLU A 502 -41.61 22.77 -8.19
N VAL A 503 -40.39 22.24 -8.12
CA VAL A 503 -39.50 22.04 -9.26
C VAL A 503 -39.08 20.57 -9.25
N ALA A 504 -39.14 19.92 -10.43
CA ALA A 504 -38.67 18.56 -10.62
C ALA A 504 -37.22 18.44 -10.12
N THR A 505 -36.88 17.31 -9.50
CA THR A 505 -35.52 17.15 -8.97
C THR A 505 -34.49 17.24 -10.10
N PRO A 506 -33.26 17.75 -9.86
CA PRO A 506 -32.20 17.79 -10.89
C PRO A 506 -31.94 16.43 -11.54
N GLU A 507 -32.16 15.36 -10.77
CA GLU A 507 -32.04 13.96 -11.17
C GLU A 507 -33.08 13.55 -12.22
N GLU A 508 -34.36 13.90 -12.02
CA GLU A 508 -35.46 13.64 -12.97
C GLU A 508 -35.27 14.44 -14.27
N THR A 509 -34.75 15.66 -14.15
CA THR A 509 -34.49 16.56 -15.29
C THR A 509 -33.38 16.00 -16.20
N CYS A 510 -32.30 15.48 -15.61
CA CYS A 510 -31.21 14.84 -16.36
C CYS A 510 -31.69 13.64 -17.19
N GLY A 511 -32.53 12.78 -16.61
CA GLY A 511 -33.09 11.61 -17.31
C GLY A 511 -33.95 11.99 -18.51
N CYS A 512 -34.80 13.02 -18.36
CA CYS A 512 -35.64 13.54 -19.42
C CYS A 512 -34.83 14.15 -20.57
N TRP A 513 -33.83 14.99 -20.26
CA TRP A 513 -32.97 15.61 -21.27
C TRP A 513 -32.16 14.59 -22.06
N LEU A 514 -31.61 13.56 -21.40
CA LEU A 514 -30.86 12.51 -22.09
C LEU A 514 -31.72 11.61 -22.95
N ARG A 515 -33.00 11.45 -22.64
CA ARG A 515 -33.94 10.67 -23.47
C ARG A 515 -34.27 11.39 -24.77
N ASP A 516 -34.52 12.69 -24.70
CA ASP A 516 -34.98 13.48 -25.85
C ASP A 516 -33.81 13.99 -26.74
N ALA A 517 -32.56 13.72 -26.35
CA ALA A 517 -31.35 14.12 -27.08
C ALA A 517 -31.00 13.17 -28.22
N GLU A 518 -30.60 13.71 -29.38
CA GLU A 518 -30.01 12.93 -30.49
C GLU A 518 -28.49 13.05 -30.49
N ASN A 519 -27.95 14.24 -30.17
CA ASN A 519 -26.51 14.53 -30.13
C ASN A 519 -26.04 14.83 -28.70
N VAL A 520 -25.09 14.04 -28.20
CA VAL A 520 -24.56 14.17 -26.83
C VAL A 520 -23.04 14.35 -26.87
N ILE A 521 -22.54 15.37 -26.18
CA ILE A 521 -21.09 15.56 -25.98
C ILE A 521 -20.74 15.32 -24.51
N ILE A 522 -19.73 14.49 -24.26
CA ILE A 522 -19.19 14.22 -22.93
C ILE A 522 -17.84 14.92 -22.78
N VAL A 523 -17.71 15.73 -21.73
CA VAL A 523 -16.49 16.47 -21.38
C VAL A 523 -15.87 15.85 -20.13
N PRO A 524 -14.86 14.97 -20.26
CA PRO A 524 -14.17 14.39 -19.13
C PRO A 524 -13.21 15.40 -18.49
N GLY A 525 -13.17 15.41 -17.16
CA GLY A 525 -12.30 16.26 -16.36
C GLY A 525 -11.58 15.50 -15.24
N TYR A 526 -10.79 16.23 -14.46
CA TYR A 526 -9.98 15.63 -13.40
C TYR A 526 -10.82 14.97 -12.29
N GLY A 527 -12.04 15.47 -12.01
CA GLY A 527 -12.96 14.85 -11.06
C GLY A 527 -13.39 13.44 -11.47
N MET A 528 -13.46 13.13 -12.77
CA MET A 528 -13.68 11.75 -13.28
C MET A 528 -12.51 10.82 -12.90
N ALA A 529 -11.27 11.32 -12.99
CA ALA A 529 -10.07 10.55 -12.65
C ALA A 529 -9.95 10.30 -11.14
N LEU A 530 -10.31 11.29 -10.33
CA LEU A 530 -10.31 11.18 -8.86
C LEU A 530 -11.27 10.09 -8.37
N SER A 531 -12.47 10.04 -8.95
CA SER A 531 -13.51 9.08 -8.56
C SER A 531 -13.39 7.72 -9.26
N GLN A 532 -12.41 7.56 -10.17
CA GLN A 532 -12.24 6.37 -11.00
C GLN A 532 -13.53 6.02 -11.76
N ALA A 533 -14.17 7.03 -12.36
CA ALA A 533 -15.47 6.90 -13.01
C ALA A 533 -15.41 6.55 -14.51
N GLN A 534 -14.23 6.38 -15.10
CA GLN A 534 -14.05 6.11 -16.53
C GLN A 534 -14.86 4.90 -17.02
N SER A 535 -15.04 3.85 -16.20
CA SER A 535 -15.86 2.68 -16.55
C SER A 535 -17.36 3.01 -16.67
N ILE A 536 -17.88 3.92 -15.84
CA ILE A 536 -19.28 4.34 -15.88
C ILE A 536 -19.50 5.31 -17.03
N VAL A 537 -18.51 6.14 -17.37
CA VAL A 537 -18.55 6.99 -18.56
C VAL A 537 -18.66 6.14 -19.83
N LYS A 538 -17.89 5.04 -19.91
CA LYS A 538 -18.01 4.06 -20.99
C LYS A 538 -19.41 3.42 -21.01
N GLN A 539 -19.94 3.06 -19.84
CA GLN A 539 -21.27 2.47 -19.73
C GLN A 539 -22.37 3.43 -20.20
N LEU A 540 -22.32 4.70 -19.77
CA LEU A 540 -23.25 5.75 -20.18
C LEU A 540 -23.20 5.98 -21.70
N MET A 541 -22.01 6.07 -22.28
CA MET A 541 -21.82 6.14 -23.73
C MET A 541 -22.49 4.94 -24.44
N THR A 542 -22.25 3.73 -23.95
CA THR A 542 -22.77 2.50 -24.56
C THR A 542 -24.31 2.45 -24.50
N GLU A 543 -24.91 2.85 -23.37
CA GLU A 543 -26.37 2.90 -23.22
C GLU A 543 -27.02 3.99 -24.08
N LEU A 544 -26.40 5.17 -24.19
CA LEU A 544 -26.88 6.24 -25.07
C LEU A 544 -26.80 5.83 -26.55
N GLU A 545 -25.72 5.16 -26.96
CA GLU A 545 -25.56 4.66 -28.33
C GLU A 545 -26.49 3.50 -28.65
N ALA A 546 -26.83 2.66 -27.67
CA ALA A 546 -27.82 1.60 -27.82
C ALA A 546 -29.22 2.14 -28.16
N GLU A 547 -29.55 3.34 -27.67
CA GLU A 547 -30.77 4.07 -28.07
C GLU A 547 -30.63 4.87 -29.37
N GLY A 548 -29.48 4.77 -30.06
CA GLY A 548 -29.25 5.39 -31.37
C GLY A 548 -28.75 6.84 -31.32
N LYS A 549 -28.24 7.31 -30.18
CA LYS A 549 -27.73 8.68 -30.01
C LYS A 549 -26.27 8.79 -30.47
N ASP A 550 -25.90 9.93 -31.04
CA ASP A 550 -24.51 10.23 -31.44
C ASP A 550 -23.73 10.80 -30.23
N VAL A 551 -22.79 10.02 -29.70
CA VAL A 551 -22.00 10.39 -28.51
C VAL A 551 -20.55 10.71 -28.91
N LYS A 552 -20.09 11.92 -28.57
CA LYS A 552 -18.71 12.37 -28.80
C LYS A 552 -18.04 12.80 -27.50
N PHE A 553 -16.72 12.64 -27.42
CA PHE A 553 -15.92 13.11 -26.30
C PHE A 553 -15.15 14.36 -26.68
N ALA A 554 -15.35 15.44 -25.92
CA ALA A 554 -14.63 16.69 -26.09
C ALA A 554 -13.50 16.78 -25.05
N ILE A 555 -12.27 16.59 -25.49
CA ILE A 555 -11.09 16.58 -24.63
C ILE A 555 -10.40 17.93 -24.67
N HIS A 556 -10.25 18.54 -23.50
CA HIS A 556 -9.38 19.69 -23.34
C HIS A 556 -7.93 19.22 -23.11
N PRO A 557 -6.91 19.78 -23.80
CA PRO A 557 -5.52 19.32 -23.70
C PRO A 557 -4.91 19.46 -22.30
N VAL A 558 -5.50 20.32 -21.46
CA VAL A 558 -5.10 20.57 -20.06
C VAL A 558 -6.08 19.92 -19.06
N ALA A 559 -7.00 19.07 -19.52
CA ALA A 559 -7.87 18.32 -18.60
C ALA A 559 -7.05 17.23 -17.87
N GLY A 560 -6.87 17.39 -16.56
CA GLY A 560 -6.13 16.44 -15.71
C GLY A 560 -4.79 17.00 -15.20
N ARG A 561 -3.93 16.13 -14.66
CA ARG A 561 -2.62 16.52 -14.09
C ARG A 561 -1.47 16.50 -15.10
N MET A 562 -1.69 15.97 -16.30
CA MET A 562 -0.72 15.95 -17.39
C MET A 562 -1.45 16.01 -18.75
N PRO A 563 -0.82 16.57 -19.81
CA PRO A 563 -1.42 16.54 -21.14
C PRO A 563 -1.72 15.11 -21.61
N GLY A 564 -2.90 14.91 -22.22
CA GLY A 564 -3.36 13.60 -22.68
C GLY A 564 -3.86 12.65 -21.58
N HIS A 565 -3.95 13.11 -20.33
CA HIS A 565 -4.39 12.29 -19.19
C HIS A 565 -5.79 11.69 -19.41
N MET A 566 -6.75 12.48 -19.94
CA MET A 566 -8.10 11.97 -20.24
C MET A 566 -8.08 10.92 -21.35
N ASN A 567 -7.26 11.10 -22.39
CA ASN A 567 -7.16 10.15 -23.50
C ASN A 567 -6.68 8.77 -22.98
N VAL A 568 -5.74 8.74 -22.04
CA VAL A 568 -5.25 7.48 -21.42
C VAL A 568 -6.35 6.81 -20.61
N LEU A 569 -7.09 7.56 -19.78
CA LEU A 569 -8.15 6.99 -18.93
C LEU A 569 -9.35 6.49 -19.75
N LEU A 570 -9.71 7.19 -20.82
CA LEU A 570 -10.78 6.73 -21.71
C LEU A 570 -10.32 5.55 -22.59
N ALA A 571 -9.04 5.48 -22.93
CA ALA A 571 -8.47 4.32 -23.62
C ALA A 571 -8.37 3.08 -22.71
N GLU A 572 -8.16 3.26 -21.40
CA GLU A 572 -8.16 2.16 -20.42
C GLU A 572 -9.48 1.36 -20.40
N VAL A 573 -10.59 2.04 -20.71
CA VAL A 573 -11.95 1.46 -20.74
C VAL A 573 -12.48 1.26 -22.17
N ASP A 574 -11.57 1.17 -23.15
CA ASP A 574 -11.88 0.88 -24.55
C ASP A 574 -12.88 1.86 -25.20
N ILE A 575 -12.78 3.17 -24.91
CA ILE A 575 -13.47 4.18 -25.72
C ILE A 575 -12.69 4.39 -27.03
N PRO A 576 -13.35 4.25 -28.20
CA PRO A 576 -12.69 4.39 -29.48
C PRO A 576 -12.07 5.78 -29.68
N TYR A 577 -10.83 5.82 -30.16
CA TYR A 577 -10.08 7.07 -30.40
C TYR A 577 -10.75 8.00 -31.43
N ASP A 578 -11.53 7.47 -32.36
CA ASP A 578 -12.29 8.24 -33.36
C ASP A 578 -13.47 9.04 -32.74
N LYS A 579 -13.81 8.76 -31.49
CA LYS A 579 -14.81 9.52 -30.72
C LYS A 579 -14.18 10.55 -29.78
N LEU A 580 -12.85 10.55 -29.65
CA LEU A 580 -12.11 11.50 -28.85
C LEU A 580 -11.69 12.68 -29.72
N TYR A 581 -12.35 13.82 -29.55
CA TYR A 581 -12.05 15.03 -30.28
C TYR A 581 -11.32 16.02 -29.38
N GLU A 582 -10.23 16.59 -29.89
CA GLU A 582 -9.55 17.69 -29.23
C GLU A 582 -10.39 18.96 -29.32
N MET A 583 -10.25 19.86 -28.34
CA MET A 583 -11.02 21.11 -28.22
C MET A 583 -11.13 21.91 -29.55
N GLN A 584 -10.06 21.98 -30.34
CA GLN A 584 -10.03 22.74 -31.61
C GLN A 584 -10.98 22.18 -32.67
N ASP A 585 -11.25 20.88 -32.64
CA ASP A 585 -12.04 20.17 -33.64
C ASP A 585 -13.52 20.06 -33.24
N ILE A 586 -13.85 20.20 -31.96
CA ILE A 586 -15.20 19.97 -31.42
C ILE A 586 -15.92 21.23 -30.93
N ASN A 587 -15.22 22.35 -30.67
CA ASN A 587 -15.86 23.54 -30.09
C ASN A 587 -17.04 24.10 -30.92
N ASP A 588 -16.97 24.04 -32.25
CA ASP A 588 -18.07 24.49 -33.10
C ASP A 588 -19.31 23.57 -32.99
N ALA A 589 -19.13 22.30 -32.63
CA ALA A 589 -20.21 21.32 -32.53
C ALA A 589 -21.11 21.52 -31.30
N PHE A 590 -20.64 22.23 -30.25
CA PHE A 590 -21.46 22.51 -29.07
C PHE A 590 -22.76 23.26 -29.41
N LYS A 591 -22.78 24.11 -30.47
CA LYS A 591 -23.98 24.86 -30.89
C LYS A 591 -25.12 23.97 -31.38
N ASP A 592 -24.78 22.82 -31.96
CA ASP A 592 -25.72 21.85 -32.52
C ASP A 592 -25.98 20.66 -31.57
N THR A 593 -25.38 20.69 -30.37
CA THR A 593 -25.47 19.61 -29.37
C THR A 593 -26.71 19.77 -28.48
N ASP A 594 -27.46 18.67 -28.30
CA ASP A 594 -28.69 18.68 -27.51
C ASP A 594 -28.39 18.65 -26.01
N VAL A 595 -27.46 17.78 -25.59
CA VAL A 595 -27.04 17.68 -24.18
C VAL A 595 -25.53 17.55 -24.09
N THR A 596 -24.90 18.41 -23.27
CA THR A 596 -23.48 18.27 -22.91
C THR A 596 -23.35 17.82 -21.46
N ILE A 597 -22.60 16.75 -21.22
CA ILE A 597 -22.34 16.19 -19.89
C ILE A 597 -20.90 16.53 -19.49
N VAL A 598 -20.75 17.40 -18.50
CA VAL A 598 -19.45 17.81 -17.95
C VAL A 598 -19.15 16.97 -16.72
N ILE A 599 -18.05 16.22 -16.74
CA ILE A 599 -17.73 15.23 -15.69
C ILE A 599 -16.44 15.62 -14.97
N GLY A 600 -16.56 16.28 -13.82
CA GLY A 600 -15.40 16.64 -13.02
C GLY A 600 -14.49 17.67 -13.69
N ALA A 601 -15.06 18.53 -14.55
CA ALA A 601 -14.35 19.61 -15.26
C ALA A 601 -14.92 20.97 -14.82
N ASN A 602 -14.04 21.87 -14.36
CA ASN A 602 -14.40 23.22 -13.96
C ASN A 602 -13.65 24.26 -14.81
N ASP A 603 -12.34 24.43 -14.63
CA ASP A 603 -11.59 25.51 -15.29
C ASP A 603 -11.62 25.43 -16.82
N VAL A 604 -11.53 24.21 -17.36
CA VAL A 604 -11.48 23.95 -18.81
C VAL A 604 -12.82 24.21 -19.53
N VAL A 605 -13.90 24.42 -18.78
CA VAL A 605 -15.23 24.75 -19.29
C VAL A 605 -15.72 26.11 -18.79
N ASN A 606 -14.90 26.85 -18.03
CA ASN A 606 -15.33 28.05 -17.30
C ASN A 606 -15.41 29.28 -18.24
N PRO A 607 -16.61 29.83 -18.52
CA PRO A 607 -16.78 30.99 -19.40
C PRO A 607 -16.08 32.26 -18.90
N ALA A 608 -15.73 32.34 -17.60
CA ALA A 608 -14.97 33.46 -17.05
C ALA A 608 -13.59 33.64 -17.72
N ALA A 609 -13.05 32.59 -18.37
CA ALA A 609 -11.85 32.70 -19.20
C ALA A 609 -11.97 33.76 -20.32
N ASN A 610 -13.18 33.99 -20.83
CA ASN A 610 -13.42 34.96 -21.91
C ASN A 610 -13.75 36.37 -21.40
N THR A 611 -14.24 36.51 -20.16
CA THR A 611 -14.87 37.75 -19.68
C THR A 611 -14.18 38.36 -18.45
N ALA A 612 -13.56 37.56 -17.59
CA ALA A 612 -12.99 38.00 -16.32
C ALA A 612 -11.52 38.44 -16.45
N VAL A 613 -11.31 39.67 -16.91
CA VAL A 613 -9.98 40.27 -17.12
C VAL A 613 -9.16 40.29 -15.82
N GLY A 614 -7.94 39.74 -15.87
CA GLY A 614 -7.01 39.71 -14.73
C GLY A 614 -7.06 38.42 -13.89
N THR A 615 -7.91 37.46 -14.25
CA THR A 615 -7.94 36.13 -13.62
C THR A 615 -6.91 35.18 -14.28
N PRO A 616 -6.44 34.12 -13.59
CA PRO A 616 -5.47 33.17 -14.14
C PRO A 616 -5.94 32.42 -15.40
N ILE A 617 -7.25 32.31 -15.61
CA ILE A 617 -7.85 31.69 -16.80
C ILE A 617 -8.18 32.70 -17.91
N TYR A 618 -7.97 34.01 -17.69
CA TYR A 618 -8.31 35.00 -18.71
C TYR A 618 -7.48 34.82 -19.98
N GLY A 619 -8.15 34.57 -21.10
CA GLY A 619 -7.52 34.24 -22.38
C GLY A 619 -7.08 32.79 -22.54
N MET A 620 -7.38 31.93 -21.56
CA MET A 620 -7.21 30.48 -21.70
C MET A 620 -8.26 29.95 -22.69
N PRO A 621 -7.87 29.15 -23.69
CA PRO A 621 -8.84 28.42 -24.50
C PRO A 621 -9.68 27.50 -23.60
N ILE A 622 -10.99 27.46 -23.80
CA ILE A 622 -11.91 26.59 -23.06
C ILE A 622 -12.80 25.81 -24.03
N LEU A 623 -13.42 24.74 -23.52
CA LEU A 623 -14.52 24.09 -24.21
C LEU A 623 -15.78 24.95 -24.04
N ASP A 624 -16.39 25.37 -25.15
CA ASP A 624 -17.53 26.29 -25.17
C ASP A 624 -18.86 25.59 -24.85
N VAL A 625 -18.88 24.84 -23.75
CA VAL A 625 -20.01 23.99 -23.35
C VAL A 625 -21.30 24.79 -23.15
N GLU A 626 -21.19 26.07 -22.77
CA GLU A 626 -22.33 27.00 -22.59
C GLU A 626 -23.19 27.14 -23.85
N ASN A 627 -22.63 26.88 -25.04
CA ASN A 627 -23.36 26.97 -26.31
C ASN A 627 -24.33 25.80 -26.56
N SER A 628 -24.24 24.72 -25.78
CA SER A 628 -25.13 23.54 -25.89
C SER A 628 -26.57 23.89 -25.53
N LYS A 629 -27.56 23.11 -26.02
CA LYS A 629 -28.98 23.35 -25.69
C LYS A 629 -29.24 23.12 -24.20
N ASN A 630 -28.80 21.98 -23.65
CA ASN A 630 -28.86 21.67 -22.21
C ASN A 630 -27.49 21.21 -21.69
N LEU A 631 -27.23 21.47 -20.41
CA LEU A 631 -25.98 21.10 -19.74
C LEU A 631 -26.26 20.29 -18.48
N ILE A 632 -25.58 19.15 -18.36
CA ILE A 632 -25.55 18.34 -17.14
C ILE A 632 -24.13 18.44 -16.57
N ILE A 633 -23.98 18.96 -15.36
CA ILE A 633 -22.68 19.19 -14.75
C ILE A 633 -22.55 18.28 -13.52
N CYS A 634 -21.65 17.30 -13.61
CA CYS A 634 -21.31 16.36 -12.55
C CYS A 634 -20.01 16.79 -11.88
N ASN A 635 -20.10 17.71 -10.93
CA ASN A 635 -18.96 18.22 -10.17
C ASN A 635 -19.14 17.99 -8.68
N TYR A 636 -18.05 17.95 -7.94
CA TYR A 636 -18.09 17.62 -6.52
C TYR A 636 -18.85 18.69 -5.70
N ASP A 637 -18.62 19.95 -6.03
CA ASP A 637 -19.21 21.12 -5.39
C ASP A 637 -19.34 22.27 -6.43
N LYS A 638 -19.81 23.44 -5.98
CA LYS A 638 -19.86 24.67 -6.78
C LYS A 638 -18.59 25.52 -6.65
N LEU A 639 -17.56 25.04 -5.94
CA LEU A 639 -16.36 25.83 -5.67
C LEU A 639 -15.52 26.01 -6.94
N PRO A 640 -14.67 27.04 -7.00
CA PRO A 640 -13.70 27.22 -8.07
C PRO A 640 -12.85 25.98 -8.34
N GLY A 641 -12.44 25.82 -9.60
CA GLY A 641 -11.46 24.80 -9.97
C GLY A 641 -10.05 25.15 -9.49
N TYR A 642 -9.06 24.49 -10.08
CA TYR A 642 -7.65 24.69 -9.78
C TYR A 642 -7.19 26.14 -9.97
N ALA A 643 -7.84 26.89 -10.85
CA ALA A 643 -7.49 28.28 -11.10
C ALA A 643 -8.05 29.28 -10.07
N GLY A 644 -8.89 28.84 -9.12
CA GLY A 644 -9.45 29.71 -8.08
C GLY A 644 -10.41 30.77 -8.62
N VAL A 645 -11.03 30.53 -9.79
CA VAL A 645 -12.01 31.44 -10.41
C VAL A 645 -13.39 30.79 -10.37
N ASP A 646 -14.38 31.52 -9.84
CA ASP A 646 -15.77 31.08 -9.83
C ASP A 646 -16.25 30.78 -11.25
N ASN A 647 -17.11 29.77 -11.38
CA ASN A 647 -17.65 29.38 -12.67
C ASN A 647 -19.07 29.95 -12.86
N PRO A 648 -19.29 30.88 -13.81
CA PRO A 648 -20.61 31.46 -14.07
C PRO A 648 -21.67 30.42 -14.44
N LEU A 649 -21.28 29.21 -14.84
CA LEU A 649 -22.21 28.11 -15.10
C LEU A 649 -22.93 27.61 -13.83
N TYR A 650 -22.44 27.95 -12.63
CA TYR A 650 -23.00 27.47 -11.36
C TYR A 650 -23.87 28.49 -10.65
N GLU A 651 -24.00 29.69 -11.23
CA GLU A 651 -24.86 30.75 -10.72
C GLU A 651 -26.35 30.33 -10.74
N GLU A 652 -27.07 30.74 -9.70
CA GLU A 652 -28.51 30.47 -9.56
C GLU A 652 -29.33 31.22 -10.64
N GLY A 653 -30.44 30.64 -11.07
CA GLY A 653 -31.31 31.20 -12.12
C GLY A 653 -31.04 30.70 -13.55
N ARG A 654 -30.23 29.65 -13.71
CA ARG A 654 -29.98 28.94 -14.99
C ARG A 654 -30.49 27.50 -15.02
N GLU A 655 -31.33 27.12 -14.06
CA GLU A 655 -31.86 25.76 -13.87
C GLU A 655 -32.69 25.24 -15.06
N ASP A 656 -33.25 26.16 -15.85
CA ASP A 656 -33.98 25.82 -17.09
C ASP A 656 -33.08 25.19 -18.17
N LYS A 657 -31.76 25.40 -18.07
CA LYS A 657 -30.74 24.99 -19.06
C LYS A 657 -29.65 24.10 -18.46
N ILE A 658 -29.37 24.25 -17.16
CA ILE A 658 -28.23 23.61 -16.47
C ILE A 658 -28.76 22.78 -15.30
N ALA A 659 -28.53 21.47 -15.36
CA ALA A 659 -28.75 20.54 -14.25
C ALA A 659 -27.42 20.30 -13.54
N LEU A 660 -27.35 20.74 -12.28
CA LEU A 660 -26.15 20.68 -11.47
C LEU A 660 -26.24 19.49 -10.51
N MET A 661 -25.41 18.47 -10.77
CA MET A 661 -25.33 17.22 -10.01
C MET A 661 -24.09 17.27 -9.13
N LEU A 662 -24.29 17.57 -7.85
CA LEU A 662 -23.21 17.73 -6.88
C LEU A 662 -22.82 16.39 -6.24
N GLY A 663 -21.54 16.24 -5.94
CA GLY A 663 -20.95 15.07 -5.26
C GLY A 663 -19.97 14.29 -6.13
N ASP A 664 -19.53 13.14 -5.63
CA ASP A 664 -18.56 12.30 -6.33
C ASP A 664 -19.03 11.99 -7.77
N ALA A 665 -18.15 12.20 -8.76
CA ALA A 665 -18.52 12.05 -10.17
C ALA A 665 -19.00 10.63 -10.50
N LYS A 666 -18.52 9.61 -9.78
CA LYS A 666 -18.98 8.23 -9.92
C LYS A 666 -20.42 8.08 -9.43
N ALA A 667 -20.74 8.67 -8.29
CA ALA A 667 -22.07 8.62 -7.69
C ALA A 667 -23.10 9.39 -8.55
N THR A 668 -22.78 10.61 -8.97
CA THR A 668 -23.67 11.44 -9.79
C THR A 668 -23.94 10.82 -11.16
N LEU A 669 -22.93 10.22 -11.80
CA LEU A 669 -23.12 9.46 -13.05
C LEU A 669 -24.01 8.23 -12.86
N ASN A 670 -23.87 7.49 -11.75
CA ASN A 670 -24.77 6.36 -11.45
C ASN A 670 -26.22 6.83 -11.24
N THR A 671 -26.43 7.97 -10.60
CA THR A 671 -27.77 8.58 -10.46
C THR A 671 -28.35 8.96 -11.82
N ILE A 672 -27.55 9.60 -12.69
CA ILE A 672 -27.98 9.94 -14.06
C ILE A 672 -28.34 8.68 -14.85
N LEU A 673 -27.51 7.65 -14.79
CA LEU A 673 -27.75 6.37 -15.46
C LEU A 673 -29.05 5.71 -14.96
N THR A 674 -29.28 5.75 -13.65
CA THR A 674 -30.51 5.23 -13.03
C THR A 674 -31.74 6.03 -13.45
N SER A 675 -31.64 7.37 -13.47
CA SER A 675 -32.71 8.25 -13.92
C SER A 675 -33.03 8.03 -15.39
N PHE A 676 -32.01 7.90 -16.23
CA PHE A 676 -32.14 7.59 -17.65
C PHE A 676 -32.89 6.28 -17.89
N ARG A 677 -32.53 5.20 -17.17
CA ARG A 677 -33.21 3.90 -17.23
C ARG A 677 -34.65 3.95 -16.74
N THR A 678 -34.91 4.70 -15.66
CA THR A 678 -36.25 4.79 -15.03
C THR A 678 -37.20 5.65 -15.87
N SER A 679 -36.67 6.66 -16.55
CA SER A 679 -37.42 7.54 -17.47
C SER A 679 -37.89 6.84 -18.75
N GLY A 680 -37.38 5.62 -19.02
CA GLY A 680 -37.78 4.74 -20.11
C GLY A 680 -38.97 3.80 -19.78
N ILE A 681 -39.45 3.79 -18.54
CA ILE A 681 -40.57 2.92 -18.11
C ILE A 681 -41.87 3.75 -18.11
N GLU A 682 -42.63 3.70 -19.22
CA GLU A 682 -44.05 4.07 -19.17
C GLU A 682 -44.76 3.19 -18.12
N ALA A 683 -45.59 3.84 -17.31
CA ALA A 683 -46.35 3.26 -16.21
C ALA A 683 -47.19 2.02 -16.63
N ALA A 684 -46.59 0.84 -16.54
CA ALA A 684 -47.31 -0.42 -16.44
C ALA A 684 -47.46 -0.76 -14.95
N ALA A 685 -48.67 -0.56 -14.43
CA ALA A 685 -49.05 -0.96 -13.07
C ALA A 685 -48.58 -2.39 -12.75
N PRO A 686 -48.12 -2.68 -11.51
CA PRO A 686 -47.68 -4.01 -11.16
C PRO A 686 -48.91 -4.93 -11.19
N LYS A 687 -49.04 -5.74 -12.23
CA LYS A 687 -49.87 -6.94 -12.17
C LYS A 687 -49.19 -7.87 -11.18
N LYS A 688 -49.81 -8.05 -10.01
CA LYS A 688 -49.56 -9.19 -9.13
C LYS A 688 -49.64 -10.46 -9.96
N ALA A 689 -48.49 -11.05 -10.28
CA ALA A 689 -48.39 -12.43 -10.70
C ALA A 689 -48.68 -13.30 -9.47
N SER A 690 -49.56 -14.26 -9.66
CA SER A 690 -50.07 -15.15 -8.64
C SER A 690 -49.07 -16.31 -8.43
N GLY A 691 -48.47 -16.42 -7.25
CA GLY A 691 -48.07 -17.71 -6.67
C GLY A 691 -46.62 -18.19 -6.85
N THR A 692 -45.61 -17.32 -6.93
CA THR A 692 -44.19 -17.74 -6.94
C THR A 692 -43.60 -17.86 -5.53
N MET A 693 -42.91 -18.97 -5.25
CA MET A 693 -42.13 -19.19 -4.02
C MET A 693 -41.00 -18.16 -3.92
N THR A 694 -40.64 -17.76 -2.71
CA THR A 694 -39.52 -16.81 -2.52
C THR A 694 -38.18 -17.44 -2.94
N PRO A 695 -37.17 -16.65 -3.39
CA PRO A 695 -35.87 -17.20 -3.81
C PRO A 695 -35.22 -18.12 -2.77
N VAL A 696 -35.39 -17.82 -1.48
CA VAL A 696 -34.90 -18.65 -0.36
C VAL A 696 -35.64 -19.99 -0.26
N GLU A 697 -36.95 -20.01 -0.52
CA GLU A 697 -37.76 -21.24 -0.53
C GLU A 697 -37.42 -22.13 -1.73
N CYS A 698 -37.15 -21.54 -2.90
CA CYS A 698 -36.62 -22.25 -4.07
C CYS A 698 -35.27 -22.88 -3.76
N CYS A 699 -34.33 -22.12 -3.17
CA CYS A 699 -33.02 -22.63 -2.75
C CYS A 699 -33.17 -23.83 -1.80
N LYS A 700 -34.08 -23.75 -0.82
CA LYS A 700 -34.34 -24.83 0.13
C LYS A 700 -34.88 -26.09 -0.56
N SER A 701 -35.86 -25.93 -1.47
CA SER A 701 -36.44 -27.07 -2.19
C SER A 701 -35.42 -27.74 -3.11
N TRP A 702 -34.74 -26.95 -3.95
CA TRP A 702 -33.79 -27.48 -4.94
C TRP A 702 -32.58 -28.14 -4.28
N LEU A 703 -32.03 -27.52 -3.23
CA LEU A 703 -30.93 -28.14 -2.52
C LEU A 703 -31.38 -29.40 -1.79
N ARG A 704 -32.61 -29.49 -1.28
CA ARG A 704 -33.11 -30.72 -0.62
C ARG A 704 -33.22 -31.90 -1.58
N ASP A 705 -33.66 -31.66 -2.81
CA ASP A 705 -33.91 -32.70 -3.81
C ASP A 705 -32.67 -33.04 -4.65
N ALA A 706 -31.59 -32.27 -4.53
CA ALA A 706 -30.33 -32.47 -5.25
C ALA A 706 -29.49 -33.62 -4.67
N GLU A 707 -28.98 -34.49 -5.54
CA GLU A 707 -27.96 -35.50 -5.20
C GLU A 707 -26.55 -34.98 -5.50
N SER A 708 -26.42 -34.05 -6.45
CA SER A 708 -25.14 -33.51 -6.92
C SER A 708 -25.15 -31.97 -7.00
N VAL A 709 -24.10 -31.33 -6.49
CA VAL A 709 -23.98 -29.86 -6.39
C VAL A 709 -22.61 -29.38 -6.85
N ILE A 710 -22.58 -28.37 -7.71
CA ILE A 710 -21.35 -27.63 -8.07
C ILE A 710 -21.39 -26.23 -7.46
N ILE A 711 -20.30 -25.81 -6.83
CA ILE A 711 -20.12 -24.46 -6.29
C ILE A 711 -19.10 -23.71 -7.16
N VAL A 712 -19.49 -22.53 -7.64
CA VAL A 712 -18.65 -21.65 -8.45
C VAL A 712 -18.30 -20.40 -7.63
N PRO A 713 -17.11 -20.34 -7.03
CA PRO A 713 -16.65 -19.16 -6.30
C PRO A 713 -16.14 -18.08 -7.26
N GLY A 714 -16.47 -16.83 -6.97
CA GLY A 714 -15.94 -15.65 -7.65
C GLY A 714 -15.33 -14.65 -6.68
N TYR A 715 -14.87 -13.53 -7.22
CA TYR A 715 -14.19 -12.51 -6.41
C TYR A 715 -15.11 -11.84 -5.38
N GLY A 716 -16.43 -11.79 -5.63
CA GLY A 716 -17.41 -11.30 -4.65
C GLY A 716 -17.43 -12.12 -3.35
N MET A 717 -17.16 -13.43 -3.41
CA MET A 717 -16.96 -14.26 -2.20
C MET A 717 -15.79 -13.77 -1.35
N ALA A 718 -14.69 -13.37 -2.00
CA ALA A 718 -13.48 -12.90 -1.33
C ALA A 718 -13.68 -11.49 -0.72
N LEU A 719 -14.39 -10.61 -1.43
CA LEU A 719 -14.73 -9.27 -0.93
C LEU A 719 -15.55 -9.33 0.37
N SER A 720 -16.52 -10.23 0.43
CA SER A 720 -17.36 -10.43 1.62
C SER A 720 -16.73 -11.33 2.71
N GLN A 721 -15.50 -11.81 2.51
CA GLN A 721 -14.83 -12.79 3.38
C GLN A 721 -15.72 -14.02 3.67
N ALA A 722 -16.38 -14.56 2.65
CA ALA A 722 -17.39 -15.60 2.78
C ALA A 722 -16.85 -17.04 2.66
N GLN A 723 -15.55 -17.23 2.46
CA GLN A 723 -14.93 -18.55 2.25
C GLN A 723 -15.20 -19.54 3.40
N SER A 724 -15.24 -19.08 4.65
CA SER A 724 -15.59 -19.92 5.80
C SER A 724 -17.05 -20.39 5.75
N THR A 725 -17.95 -19.54 5.27
CA THR A 725 -19.38 -19.84 5.11
C THR A 725 -19.59 -20.84 3.97
N VAL A 726 -18.81 -20.72 2.88
CA VAL A 726 -18.79 -21.70 1.79
C VAL A 726 -18.32 -23.07 2.27
N LYS A 727 -17.30 -23.13 3.12
CA LYS A 727 -16.88 -24.38 3.77
C LYS A 727 -17.99 -25.00 4.63
N GLN A 728 -18.70 -24.18 5.39
CA GLN A 728 -19.84 -24.64 6.19
C GLN A 728 -20.95 -25.21 5.30
N LEU A 729 -21.28 -24.53 4.20
CA LEU A 729 -22.28 -24.99 3.23
C LEU A 729 -21.91 -26.33 2.60
N MET A 730 -20.67 -26.48 2.13
CA MET A 730 -20.13 -27.75 1.63
C MET A 730 -20.27 -28.86 2.68
N THR A 731 -19.85 -28.59 3.92
CA THR A 731 -19.88 -29.58 5.01
C THR A 731 -21.31 -30.06 5.31
N GLU A 732 -22.29 -29.15 5.28
CA GLU A 732 -23.69 -29.51 5.52
C GLU A 732 -24.33 -30.28 4.36
N LEU A 733 -24.01 -29.90 3.11
CA LEU A 733 -24.49 -30.62 1.94
C LEU A 733 -23.92 -32.04 1.87
N GLU A 734 -22.64 -32.22 2.22
CA GLU A 734 -22.01 -33.54 2.30
C GLU A 734 -22.54 -34.37 3.47
N ALA A 735 -22.80 -33.74 4.62
CA ALA A 735 -23.47 -34.40 5.74
C ALA A 735 -24.87 -34.88 5.37
N ALA A 736 -25.54 -34.22 4.41
CA ALA A 736 -26.80 -34.64 3.83
C ALA A 736 -26.66 -35.70 2.72
N GLY A 737 -25.44 -36.19 2.45
CA GLY A 737 -25.16 -37.27 1.50
C GLY A 737 -25.01 -36.83 0.04
N LYS A 738 -24.79 -35.53 -0.23
CA LYS A 738 -24.69 -34.97 -1.58
C LYS A 738 -23.25 -34.94 -2.06
N ASP A 739 -23.04 -35.14 -3.37
CA ASP A 739 -21.74 -34.97 -4.02
C ASP A 739 -21.49 -33.48 -4.30
N VAL A 740 -20.50 -32.87 -3.64
CA VAL A 740 -20.17 -31.43 -3.77
C VAL A 740 -18.81 -31.25 -4.42
N LYS A 741 -18.79 -30.48 -5.53
CA LYS A 741 -17.58 -30.13 -6.27
C LYS A 741 -17.45 -28.62 -6.42
N PHE A 742 -16.22 -28.13 -6.56
CA PHE A 742 -15.93 -26.73 -6.84
C PHE A 742 -15.43 -26.58 -8.27
N ALA A 743 -16.03 -25.67 -9.02
CA ALA A 743 -15.59 -25.34 -10.37
C ALA A 743 -14.90 -23.97 -10.35
N ILE A 744 -13.59 -23.97 -10.63
CA ILE A 744 -12.75 -22.79 -10.55
C ILE A 744 -12.47 -22.27 -11.96
N HIS A 745 -12.80 -21.00 -12.19
CA HIS A 745 -12.40 -20.31 -13.40
C HIS A 745 -10.96 -19.81 -13.27
N PRO A 746 -10.08 -19.98 -14.28
CA PRO A 746 -8.66 -19.62 -14.18
C PRO A 746 -8.38 -18.15 -13.83
N VAL A 747 -9.29 -17.25 -14.22
CA VAL A 747 -9.22 -15.80 -13.94
C VAL A 747 -10.20 -15.35 -12.84
N ALA A 748 -10.80 -16.26 -12.07
CA ALA A 748 -11.59 -15.88 -10.92
C ALA A 748 -10.69 -15.32 -9.80
N GLY A 749 -10.74 -13.99 -9.58
CA GLY A 749 -10.01 -13.29 -8.53
C GLY A 749 -9.08 -12.19 -9.05
N ARG A 750 -8.18 -11.71 -8.20
CA ARG A 750 -7.20 -10.64 -8.54
C ARG A 750 -5.79 -11.17 -8.82
N MET A 751 -5.59 -12.47 -8.73
CA MET A 751 -4.33 -13.13 -9.05
C MET A 751 -4.60 -14.56 -9.57
N PRO A 752 -3.71 -15.15 -10.38
CA PRO A 752 -3.85 -16.55 -10.79
C PRO A 752 -3.96 -17.50 -9.60
N GLY A 753 -4.94 -18.41 -9.62
CA GLY A 753 -5.18 -19.38 -8.54
C GLY A 753 -5.74 -18.78 -7.24
N HIS A 754 -6.25 -17.54 -7.26
CA HIS A 754 -6.74 -16.85 -6.07
C HIS A 754 -7.83 -17.65 -5.33
N MET A 755 -8.82 -18.19 -6.05
CA MET A 755 -9.89 -18.98 -5.42
C MET A 755 -9.36 -20.29 -4.81
N ASN A 756 -8.40 -20.96 -5.46
CA ASN A 756 -7.81 -22.20 -4.94
C ASN A 756 -7.16 -21.95 -3.57
N VAL A 757 -6.43 -20.84 -3.43
CA VAL A 757 -5.77 -20.48 -2.16
C VAL A 757 -6.79 -20.14 -1.07
N LEU A 758 -7.84 -19.36 -1.38
CA LEU A 758 -8.86 -18.99 -0.39
C LEU A 758 -9.69 -20.19 0.09
N LEU A 759 -9.99 -21.14 -0.81
CA LEU A 759 -10.69 -22.36 -0.42
C LEU A 759 -9.77 -23.32 0.36
N ALA A 760 -8.47 -23.35 0.05
CA ALA A 760 -7.49 -24.11 0.82
C ALA A 760 -7.26 -23.52 2.22
N GLU A 761 -7.34 -22.19 2.39
CA GLU A 761 -7.24 -21.51 3.69
C GLU A 761 -8.30 -21.99 4.69
N VAL A 762 -9.47 -22.39 4.19
CA VAL A 762 -10.59 -22.92 4.98
C VAL A 762 -10.71 -24.45 4.93
N ASP A 763 -9.60 -25.13 4.60
CA ASP A 763 -9.48 -26.60 4.56
C ASP A 763 -10.48 -27.29 3.60
N ILE A 764 -10.77 -26.70 2.43
CA ILE A 764 -11.45 -27.44 1.36
C ILE A 764 -10.43 -28.34 0.65
N PRO A 765 -10.69 -29.66 0.56
CA PRO A 765 -9.78 -30.60 -0.08
C PRO A 765 -9.53 -30.28 -1.56
N TYR A 766 -8.27 -30.32 -1.99
CA TYR A 766 -7.86 -30.02 -3.37
C TYR A 766 -8.47 -30.97 -4.41
N ASP A 767 -8.77 -32.21 -4.05
CA ASP A 767 -9.44 -33.20 -4.92
C ASP A 767 -10.89 -32.83 -5.27
N LYS A 768 -11.45 -31.82 -4.59
CA LYS A 768 -12.77 -31.26 -4.88
C LYS A 768 -12.71 -29.97 -5.69
N LEU A 769 -11.52 -29.42 -5.91
CA LEU A 769 -11.30 -28.21 -6.71
C LEU A 769 -10.97 -28.65 -8.15
N TYR A 770 -11.90 -28.42 -9.06
CA TYR A 770 -11.74 -28.73 -10.48
C TYR A 770 -11.54 -27.44 -11.25
N GLU A 771 -10.57 -27.45 -12.17
CA GLU A 771 -10.37 -26.36 -13.11
C GLU A 771 -11.47 -26.40 -14.18
N MET A 772 -11.81 -25.25 -14.75
CA MET A 772 -12.88 -25.09 -15.74
C MET A 772 -12.84 -26.13 -16.88
N GLN A 773 -11.65 -26.47 -17.39
CA GLN A 773 -11.49 -27.42 -18.49
C GLN A 773 -11.92 -28.84 -18.13
N ASP A 774 -11.81 -29.22 -16.85
CA ASP A 774 -12.08 -30.58 -16.37
C ASP A 774 -13.54 -30.76 -15.94
N ILE A 775 -14.24 -29.65 -15.60
CA ILE A 775 -15.59 -29.69 -15.01
C ILE A 775 -16.70 -29.16 -15.91
N ASN A 776 -16.39 -28.43 -16.99
CA ASN A 776 -17.43 -27.81 -17.83
C ASN A 776 -18.43 -28.80 -18.42
N ASP A 777 -17.98 -29.99 -18.84
CA ASP A 777 -18.87 -31.03 -19.38
C ASP A 777 -19.86 -31.56 -18.32
N ALA A 778 -19.51 -31.48 -17.03
CA ALA A 778 -20.33 -31.99 -15.94
C ALA A 778 -21.55 -31.11 -15.62
N PHE A 779 -21.59 -29.84 -16.07
CA PHE A 779 -22.74 -28.97 -15.80
C PHE A 779 -24.04 -29.50 -16.41
N LYS A 780 -24.01 -30.32 -17.47
CA LYS A 780 -25.22 -30.89 -18.09
C LYS A 780 -25.92 -31.93 -17.22
N ASP A 781 -25.17 -32.58 -16.35
CA ASP A 781 -25.66 -33.70 -15.53
C ASP A 781 -25.88 -33.30 -14.05
N ILE A 782 -25.54 -32.06 -13.67
CA ILE A 782 -25.62 -31.58 -12.27
C ILE A 782 -27.03 -31.10 -11.89
N ASP A 783 -27.46 -31.42 -10.67
CA ASP A 783 -28.80 -31.03 -10.18
C ASP A 783 -28.88 -29.56 -9.79
N VAL A 784 -27.89 -29.04 -9.06
CA VAL A 784 -27.85 -27.64 -8.63
C VAL A 784 -26.45 -27.07 -8.78
N THR A 785 -26.35 -25.87 -9.37
CA THR A 785 -25.12 -25.07 -9.36
C THR A 785 -25.32 -23.83 -8.48
N ILE A 786 -24.36 -23.53 -7.61
CA ILE A 786 -24.38 -22.36 -6.72
C ILE A 786 -23.25 -21.41 -7.16
N VAL A 787 -23.60 -20.25 -7.70
CA VAL A 787 -22.67 -19.21 -8.11
C VAL A 787 -22.54 -18.18 -6.99
N ILE A 788 -21.31 -17.88 -6.56
CA ILE A 788 -21.05 -17.02 -5.39
C ILE A 788 -20.13 -15.87 -5.79
N GLY A 789 -20.72 -14.70 -6.02
CA GLY A 789 -19.97 -13.48 -6.34
C GLY A 789 -19.15 -13.59 -7.63
N ALA A 790 -19.68 -14.29 -8.63
CA ALA A 790 -19.09 -14.46 -9.95
C ALA A 790 -20.09 -14.00 -11.02
N ASN A 791 -19.65 -13.12 -11.94
CA ASN A 791 -20.49 -12.60 -13.01
C ASN A 791 -19.89 -12.93 -14.40
N ASP A 792 -18.82 -12.27 -14.82
CA ASP A 792 -18.27 -12.43 -16.18
C ASP A 792 -17.84 -13.87 -16.50
N VAL A 793 -17.24 -14.56 -15.53
CA VAL A 793 -16.73 -15.95 -15.69
C VAL A 793 -17.83 -17.00 -15.85
N VAL A 794 -19.09 -16.63 -15.63
CA VAL A 794 -20.26 -17.50 -15.83
C VAL A 794 -21.25 -16.94 -16.86
N ASN A 795 -20.92 -15.82 -17.52
CA ASN A 795 -21.86 -15.05 -18.32
C ASN A 795 -22.05 -15.69 -19.72
N PRO A 796 -23.24 -16.25 -20.05
CA PRO A 796 -23.49 -16.90 -21.34
C PRO A 796 -23.37 -15.97 -22.56
N ALA A 797 -23.42 -14.64 -22.36
CA ALA A 797 -23.18 -13.67 -23.41
C ALA A 797 -21.80 -13.85 -24.06
N ALA A 798 -20.82 -14.44 -23.38
CA ALA A 798 -19.54 -14.81 -23.96
C ALA A 798 -19.66 -15.76 -25.17
N ASN A 799 -20.71 -16.60 -25.21
CA ASN A 799 -20.93 -17.54 -26.31
C ASN A 799 -21.88 -17.00 -27.40
N THR A 800 -22.78 -16.08 -27.03
CA THR A 800 -23.92 -15.68 -27.89
C THR A 800 -23.87 -14.24 -28.36
N ALA A 801 -23.27 -13.32 -27.58
CA ALA A 801 -23.29 -11.89 -27.85
C ALA A 801 -22.03 -11.46 -28.63
N VAL A 802 -22.07 -11.65 -29.94
CA VAL A 802 -20.99 -11.29 -30.88
C VAL A 802 -20.63 -9.81 -30.75
N GLY A 803 -19.34 -9.52 -30.53
CA GLY A 803 -18.82 -8.16 -30.44
C GLY A 803 -18.77 -7.59 -29.01
N THR A 804 -19.19 -8.35 -28.00
CA THR A 804 -18.96 -7.97 -26.59
C THR A 804 -17.51 -8.27 -26.16
N PRO A 805 -16.95 -7.57 -25.15
CA PRO A 805 -15.59 -7.81 -24.65
C PRO A 805 -15.33 -9.25 -24.17
N ILE A 806 -16.38 -9.97 -23.76
CA ILE A 806 -16.30 -11.37 -23.34
C ILE A 806 -16.63 -12.36 -24.47
N TYR A 807 -16.95 -11.90 -25.68
CA TYR A 807 -17.28 -12.80 -26.78
C TYR A 807 -16.09 -13.69 -27.15
N GLY A 808 -16.27 -15.01 -27.06
CA GLY A 808 -15.22 -16.00 -27.25
C GLY A 808 -14.35 -16.25 -26.01
N MET A 809 -14.62 -15.58 -24.88
CA MET A 809 -14.01 -15.91 -23.60
C MET A 809 -14.52 -17.28 -23.14
N PRO A 810 -13.64 -18.23 -22.78
CA PRO A 810 -14.06 -19.45 -22.12
C PRO A 810 -14.75 -19.08 -20.80
N ILE A 811 -15.93 -19.64 -20.53
CA ILE A 811 -16.69 -19.43 -19.30
C ILE A 811 -17.00 -20.78 -18.64
N LEU A 812 -17.42 -20.75 -17.39
CA LEU A 812 -18.11 -21.89 -16.77
C LEU A 812 -19.55 -21.94 -17.28
N ASP A 813 -19.91 -23.03 -17.95
CA ASP A 813 -21.22 -23.18 -18.61
C ASP A 813 -22.36 -23.52 -17.61
N VAL A 814 -22.50 -22.70 -16.57
CA VAL A 814 -23.45 -22.90 -15.48
C VAL A 814 -24.91 -22.89 -15.94
N GLU A 815 -25.20 -22.28 -17.08
CA GLU A 815 -26.55 -22.28 -17.69
C GLU A 815 -27.03 -23.70 -18.01
N ASN A 816 -26.12 -24.64 -18.23
CA ASN A 816 -26.45 -26.02 -18.57
C ASN A 816 -26.92 -26.86 -17.36
N SER A 817 -26.80 -26.36 -16.12
CA SER A 817 -27.29 -27.07 -14.93
C SER A 817 -28.81 -27.20 -14.90
N LYS A 818 -29.35 -28.17 -14.14
CA LYS A 818 -30.81 -28.31 -13.98
C LYS A 818 -31.41 -27.11 -13.25
N ASN A 819 -30.84 -26.73 -12.10
CA ASN A 819 -31.20 -25.52 -11.34
C ASN A 819 -29.96 -24.68 -11.03
N LEU A 820 -30.14 -23.37 -10.89
CA LEU A 820 -29.07 -22.42 -10.63
C LEU A 820 -29.43 -21.50 -9.46
N ILE A 821 -28.54 -21.41 -8.47
CA ILE A 821 -28.65 -20.46 -7.35
C ILE A 821 -27.54 -19.45 -7.54
N ILE A 822 -27.88 -18.16 -7.62
CA ILE A 822 -26.90 -17.10 -7.83
C ILE A 822 -26.93 -16.16 -6.63
N CYS A 823 -25.83 -16.11 -5.90
CA CYS A 823 -25.60 -15.15 -4.83
C CYS A 823 -24.70 -14.04 -5.36
N ASN A 824 -25.27 -12.88 -5.67
CA ASN A 824 -24.53 -11.72 -6.17
C ASN A 824 -25.02 -10.44 -5.50
N PHE A 825 -24.19 -9.39 -5.48
CA PHE A 825 -24.55 -8.16 -4.78
C PHE A 825 -25.75 -7.45 -5.42
N ASP A 826 -25.75 -7.35 -6.74
CA ASP A 826 -26.79 -6.73 -7.55
C ASP A 826 -26.95 -7.45 -8.91
N LYS A 827 -27.81 -6.93 -9.78
CA LYS A 827 -28.00 -7.39 -11.16
C LYS A 827 -27.06 -6.71 -12.16
N LEU A 828 -26.15 -5.84 -11.71
CA LEU A 828 -25.33 -5.05 -12.63
C LEU A 828 -24.28 -5.94 -13.32
N PRO A 829 -23.81 -5.54 -14.51
CA PRO A 829 -22.71 -6.19 -15.20
C PRO A 829 -21.47 -6.37 -14.33
N GLY A 830 -20.67 -7.39 -14.67
CA GLY A 830 -19.37 -7.61 -14.05
C GLY A 830 -18.33 -6.59 -14.51
N TYR A 831 -17.05 -6.93 -14.33
CA TYR A 831 -15.94 -6.09 -14.74
C TYR A 831 -15.94 -5.82 -16.25
N ALA A 832 -16.41 -6.78 -17.04
CA ALA A 832 -16.45 -6.64 -18.50
C ALA A 832 -17.59 -5.73 -19.01
N GLY A 833 -18.49 -5.24 -18.14
CA GLY A 833 -19.57 -4.34 -18.52
C GLY A 833 -20.64 -4.96 -19.42
N VAL A 834 -20.71 -6.30 -19.48
CA VAL A 834 -21.70 -7.04 -20.27
C VAL A 834 -22.81 -7.56 -19.36
N ASP A 835 -24.06 -7.24 -19.69
CA ASP A 835 -25.22 -7.77 -18.99
C ASP A 835 -25.20 -9.30 -18.99
N ASN A 836 -25.64 -9.90 -17.90
CA ASN A 836 -25.67 -11.35 -17.76
C ASN A 836 -27.07 -11.88 -18.07
N PRO A 837 -27.27 -12.63 -19.17
CA PRO A 837 -28.56 -13.23 -19.51
C PRO A 837 -29.16 -14.12 -18.41
N LEU A 838 -28.34 -14.58 -17.45
CA LEU A 838 -28.81 -15.34 -16.29
C LEU A 838 -29.64 -14.50 -15.32
N TYR A 839 -29.59 -13.17 -15.39
CA TYR A 839 -30.30 -12.26 -14.47
C TYR A 839 -31.62 -11.72 -15.06
N GLU A 840 -31.93 -12.09 -16.30
CA GLU A 840 -33.17 -11.71 -16.98
C GLU A 840 -34.40 -12.28 -16.27
N GLU A 841 -35.46 -11.48 -16.24
CA GLU A 841 -36.74 -11.87 -15.64
C GLU A 841 -37.44 -12.92 -16.50
N GLY A 842 -38.18 -13.85 -15.86
CA GLY A 842 -38.88 -14.94 -16.56
C GLY A 842 -38.15 -16.29 -16.58
N ARG A 843 -37.06 -16.44 -15.82
CA ARG A 843 -36.34 -17.72 -15.59
C ARG A 843 -36.42 -18.23 -14.13
N GLU A 844 -37.38 -17.73 -13.35
CA GLU A 844 -37.53 -18.00 -11.90
C GLU A 844 -37.80 -19.48 -11.57
N ASP A 845 -38.27 -20.23 -12.56
CA ASP A 845 -38.51 -21.67 -12.55
C ASP A 845 -37.21 -22.50 -12.62
N LYS A 846 -36.08 -21.88 -13.00
CA LYS A 846 -34.76 -22.51 -13.10
C LYS A 846 -33.68 -21.79 -12.26
N ILE A 847 -33.80 -20.48 -12.08
CA ILE A 847 -32.79 -19.62 -11.47
C ILE A 847 -33.35 -18.94 -10.21
N ALA A 848 -32.70 -19.16 -9.07
CA ALA A 848 -32.96 -18.44 -7.83
C ALA A 848 -31.87 -17.37 -7.63
N LEU A 849 -32.25 -16.12 -7.86
CA LEU A 849 -31.35 -14.99 -7.70
C LEU A 849 -31.47 -14.40 -6.29
N MET A 850 -30.37 -14.44 -5.56
CA MET A 850 -30.21 -13.96 -4.19
C MET A 850 -29.32 -12.70 -4.22
N LEU A 851 -29.95 -11.53 -4.09
CA LEU A 851 -29.26 -10.24 -4.09
C LEU A 851 -28.79 -9.85 -2.69
N GLY A 852 -27.61 -9.22 -2.60
CA GLY A 852 -27.00 -8.73 -1.36
C GLY A 852 -25.59 -9.29 -1.12
N ASP A 853 -25.00 -8.96 0.02
CA ASP A 853 -23.66 -9.42 0.37
C ASP A 853 -23.56 -10.96 0.32
N ALA A 854 -22.46 -11.48 -0.23
CA ALA A 854 -22.29 -12.92 -0.43
C ALA A 854 -22.32 -13.71 0.89
N LYS A 855 -21.83 -13.12 1.99
CA LYS A 855 -21.85 -13.75 3.31
C LYS A 855 -23.27 -13.81 3.87
N GLU A 856 -24.06 -12.75 3.68
CA GLU A 856 -25.44 -12.68 4.15
C GLU A 856 -26.35 -13.67 3.40
N THR A 857 -26.27 -13.68 2.07
CA THR A 857 -27.05 -14.58 1.21
C THR A 857 -26.71 -16.05 1.46
N LEU A 858 -25.43 -16.41 1.62
CA LEU A 858 -25.02 -17.76 2.01
C LEU A 858 -25.49 -18.15 3.43
N THR A 859 -25.48 -17.21 4.37
CA THR A 859 -25.99 -17.44 5.73
C THR A 859 -27.49 -17.69 5.72
N ALA A 860 -28.24 -17.00 4.86
CA ALA A 860 -29.67 -17.24 4.66
C ALA A 860 -29.93 -18.66 4.10
N ILE A 861 -29.12 -19.12 3.14
CA ILE A 861 -29.21 -20.48 2.59
C ILE A 861 -28.90 -21.53 3.67
N LEU A 862 -27.83 -21.36 4.43
CA LEU A 862 -27.47 -22.25 5.55
C LEU A 862 -28.60 -22.33 6.59
N LYS A 863 -29.18 -21.18 6.95
CA LYS A 863 -30.30 -21.13 7.89
C LYS A 863 -31.53 -21.86 7.33
N ALA A 864 -31.80 -21.74 6.03
CA ALA A 864 -32.88 -22.42 5.36
C ALA A 864 -32.68 -23.95 5.28
N LEU A 865 -31.42 -24.42 5.12
CA LEU A 865 -31.08 -25.85 5.11
C LEU A 865 -31.18 -26.50 6.50
N ARG A 866 -30.87 -25.75 7.56
CA ARG A 866 -30.97 -26.20 8.96
C ARG A 866 -32.40 -26.20 9.49
N SER A 867 -33.28 -25.38 8.91
CA SER A 867 -34.72 -25.30 9.22
C SER A 867 -35.53 -26.35 8.49
#